data_AF-A0A3R6Q8S6-F1
#
_entry.id   AF-A0A3R6Q8S6-F1
#
_cell.length_a   1.000
_cell.length_b   1.000
_cell.length_c   1.000
_cell.angle_alpha   90.00
_cell.angle_beta   90.00
_cell.angle_gamma   90.00
#
_symmetry.space_group_name_H-M   'P 1'
#
loop_
_entity.id
_entity.type
_entity.pdbx_description
1 polymer ?
#
loop_
_entity_poly.entity_id
_entity_poly.type
_entity_poly.pdbx_seq_one_letter_code
_entity_poly.pdbx_strand_id
1 'polypeptide(L)'
;MKLTIRDLIRLRHCESHYRLGKLGLYAASKRTQFFYQKKDSLILALSKGPTSFSEALEKAFLEYSRDWFLNNRQYETCRDQDLARWHRFADWFFEQGYQILKTRLCSAISVNTSCNHVAVSELSAQADLVLKKGEHVYALSIFPNEPQYSVRARKQETQAYYSLELLSQYLISAPAYGQETISMICYLKSKEDKADFLASQYTEGKCYLQMGYGGIAEATQALLSTIQLSVPQKCEYCRYTDVCHQQNTSALAPEKQPEETSIPVPAETVDLEKGLTPEQRRVVEHMDGPMAVIAVPGAGKTHCLIARMVRMIKNGILPEQILFVTFTKKAAGEILERARRVLGEESALPAIFTFHSLGYTILRKHEDFIGKSLKIAEKVDYYRLILQIIDEISPLSGIDYDGLTGDFGLLSRIYNAVLSIEKDGLEEWKKHADFPDPDGLGCLYQKLKERMKEEGYICFDEQIQLTNQLFSEYPDVLKSYQQRFRYVMIDEFQDISSDQVDLVYAIASHGNIVVVGDDDQSIYSWRGGSNYYLLHFQEMWSNSKIVILPDNFRSVDHILEAANALIANNTNRYRKSLRSHHRATVRPIYRKNVLVDTIRDLVASAERSGYKPGDIAIIARKNKALEKIKKSLDGFYLATSPKTLLIKDEVFIAIRDTFSLYVTNFHDPLALYRQLKRNGYELDIPVERDHMLESFLKYFNLPEPDLYDPDLLEIYEASGSPGIALARTLSSCKKLLYAQDLSDAVRSIYQFLWQKKEHPAVEELCSRIEMRAINTASEFLNHMNAMIEFSDTAEVEYPASPDTITLLTAHKSKGKEFPTVVIYGVEEFEESEEGRNLLYVSMTRAKRNLFLLQGSFSDAPLYPEFKNYVD
;
A
#
# COMPACT_ATOMS: atom_id res chain seq x y z
N MET A 1 -14.07 2.87 37.85
CA MET A 1 -14.89 3.38 36.73
C MET A 1 -16.05 2.44 36.47
N LYS A 2 -17.19 2.98 36.01
CA LYS A 2 -18.34 2.20 35.53
C LYS A 2 -18.17 1.96 34.02
N LEU A 3 -18.19 0.71 33.58
CA LEU A 3 -17.97 0.35 32.17
C LEU A 3 -19.13 -0.50 31.63
N THR A 4 -19.38 -0.43 30.33
CA THR A 4 -20.22 -1.43 29.65
C THR A 4 -19.40 -2.69 29.36
N ILE A 5 -20.04 -3.83 29.10
CA ILE A 5 -19.33 -5.04 28.65
C ILE A 5 -18.52 -4.78 27.37
N ARG A 6 -19.06 -3.99 26.44
CA ARG A 6 -18.38 -3.62 25.20
C ARG A 6 -17.12 -2.77 25.45
N ASP A 7 -17.18 -1.86 26.41
CA ASP A 7 -16.03 -1.06 26.82
C ASP A 7 -14.94 -1.92 27.45
N LEU A 8 -15.33 -2.87 28.31
CA LEU A 8 -14.41 -3.80 28.94
C LEU A 8 -13.70 -4.70 27.91
N ILE A 9 -14.42 -5.20 26.90
CA ILE A 9 -13.82 -5.96 25.79
C ILE A 9 -12.73 -5.15 25.10
N ARG A 10 -13.01 -3.87 24.76
CA ARG A 10 -12.00 -2.98 24.14
C ARG A 10 -10.81 -2.75 25.07
N LEU A 11 -11.07 -2.49 26.34
CA LEU A 11 -10.06 -2.23 27.35
C LEU A 11 -9.14 -3.43 27.56
N ARG A 12 -9.67 -4.67 27.56
CA ARG A 12 -8.88 -5.91 27.65
C ARG A 12 -7.86 -6.07 26.52
N HIS A 13 -8.19 -5.57 25.32
CA HIS A 13 -7.25 -5.57 24.22
C HIS A 13 -6.17 -4.49 24.39
N CYS A 14 -6.56 -3.25 24.70
CA CYS A 14 -5.64 -2.12 24.81
C CYS A 14 -6.33 -0.89 25.43
N GLU A 15 -5.61 -0.14 26.28
CA GLU A 15 -6.11 1.11 26.85
C GLU A 15 -6.36 2.18 25.79
N SER A 16 -5.43 2.38 24.85
CA SER A 16 -5.60 3.33 23.74
C SER A 16 -6.79 2.97 22.86
N HIS A 17 -7.02 1.67 22.62
CA HIS A 17 -8.18 1.20 21.86
C HIS A 17 -9.50 1.55 22.59
N TYR A 18 -9.54 1.41 23.92
CA TYR A 18 -10.67 1.84 24.72
C TYR A 18 -10.89 3.36 24.64
N ARG A 19 -9.84 4.17 24.86
CA ARG A 19 -9.91 5.65 24.83
C ARG A 19 -10.38 6.16 23.46
N LEU A 20 -9.75 5.73 22.37
CA LEU A 20 -10.16 6.10 21.00
C LEU A 20 -11.55 5.54 20.63
N GLY A 21 -11.92 4.40 21.21
CA GLY A 21 -13.26 3.82 21.15
C GLY A 21 -14.35 4.70 21.75
N LYS A 22 -14.02 5.47 22.79
CA LYS A 22 -14.95 6.43 23.42
C LYS A 22 -15.16 7.68 22.60
N LEU A 23 -14.14 8.14 21.87
CA LEU A 23 -14.25 9.27 20.95
C LEU A 23 -15.11 8.96 19.71
N GLY A 24 -15.39 7.68 19.44
CA GLY A 24 -16.25 7.27 18.33
C GLY A 24 -15.68 7.55 16.93
N LEU A 25 -14.40 7.96 16.83
CA LEU A 25 -13.73 8.35 15.59
C LEU A 25 -13.77 7.29 14.47
N TYR A 26 -13.88 6.02 14.85
CA TYR A 26 -14.11 4.90 13.92
C TYR A 26 -15.48 4.30 14.18
N ALA A 27 -16.41 4.62 13.28
CA ALA A 27 -17.77 4.11 13.31
C ALA A 27 -17.80 2.59 13.19
N ALA A 28 -18.74 1.94 13.87
CA ALA A 28 -19.21 0.63 13.39
C ALA A 28 -19.88 0.85 12.01
N SER A 29 -19.92 -0.18 11.16
CA SER A 29 -20.63 -0.08 9.88
C SER A 29 -22.07 0.41 10.10
N LYS A 30 -22.61 1.19 9.15
CA LYS A 30 -23.98 1.72 9.26
C LYS A 30 -25.01 0.57 9.43
N ARG A 31 -24.77 -0.59 8.80
CA ARG A 31 -25.52 -1.85 9.06
C ARG A 31 -25.50 -2.29 10.52
N THR A 32 -24.32 -2.29 11.15
CA THR A 32 -24.19 -2.64 12.58
C THR A 32 -24.93 -1.63 13.46
N GLN A 33 -24.85 -0.34 13.12
CA GLN A 33 -25.57 0.70 13.86
C GLN A 33 -27.09 0.52 13.73
N PHE A 34 -27.59 0.29 12.51
CA PHE A 34 -28.98 -0.01 12.24
C PHE A 34 -29.48 -1.20 13.05
N PHE A 35 -28.72 -2.30 13.06
CA PHE A 35 -29.05 -3.47 13.88
C PHE A 35 -29.27 -3.07 15.34
N TYR A 36 -28.30 -2.39 15.98
CA TYR A 36 -28.41 -2.03 17.39
C TYR A 36 -29.50 -0.98 17.66
N GLN A 37 -29.78 -0.08 16.72
CA GLN A 37 -30.87 0.89 16.82
C GLN A 37 -32.25 0.22 16.79
N LYS A 38 -32.42 -0.82 15.96
CA LYS A 38 -33.71 -1.51 15.79
C LYS A 38 -33.92 -2.69 16.74
N LYS A 39 -32.84 -3.27 17.27
CA LYS A 39 -32.84 -4.48 18.09
C LYS A 39 -33.91 -4.48 19.18
N ASP A 40 -33.95 -3.44 20.01
CA ASP A 40 -34.87 -3.37 21.16
C ASP A 40 -36.35 -3.35 20.70
N SER A 41 -36.67 -2.64 19.62
CA SER A 41 -38.03 -2.61 19.05
C SER A 41 -38.44 -3.95 18.44
N LEU A 42 -37.50 -4.66 17.79
CA LEU A 42 -37.75 -5.98 17.21
C LEU A 42 -37.94 -7.03 18.30
N ILE A 43 -37.17 -6.97 19.39
CA ILE A 43 -37.37 -7.83 20.57
C ILE A 43 -38.75 -7.60 21.19
N LEU A 44 -39.19 -6.34 21.29
CA LEU A 44 -40.53 -6.03 21.81
C LEU A 44 -41.65 -6.52 20.89
N ALA A 45 -41.43 -6.55 19.58
CA ALA A 45 -42.36 -7.13 18.63
C ALA A 45 -42.38 -8.67 18.71
N LEU A 46 -41.22 -9.28 18.90
CA LEU A 46 -41.06 -10.73 19.09
C LEU A 46 -41.91 -11.24 20.26
N SER A 47 -42.02 -10.46 21.35
CA SER A 47 -42.83 -10.82 22.51
C SER A 47 -44.34 -10.75 22.29
N LYS A 48 -44.79 -10.16 21.18
CA LYS A 48 -46.20 -10.07 20.78
C LYS A 48 -46.61 -11.18 19.79
N GLY A 49 -45.67 -12.02 19.36
CA GLY A 49 -45.91 -13.14 18.47
C GLY A 49 -45.44 -12.93 17.03
N PRO A 50 -45.54 -13.97 16.18
CA PRO A 50 -44.91 -14.02 14.85
C PRO A 50 -45.42 -12.94 13.90
N THR A 51 -46.74 -12.69 13.85
CA THR A 51 -47.32 -11.65 12.99
C THR A 51 -46.81 -10.26 13.34
N SER A 52 -46.81 -9.90 14.63
CA SER A 52 -46.32 -8.59 15.09
C SER A 52 -44.82 -8.41 14.84
N PHE A 53 -44.03 -9.50 14.96
CA PHE A 53 -42.61 -9.45 14.64
C PHE A 53 -42.37 -9.21 13.15
N SER A 54 -43.06 -9.95 12.28
CA SER A 54 -42.93 -9.79 10.83
C SER A 54 -43.28 -8.37 10.38
N GLU A 55 -44.38 -7.80 10.87
CA GLU A 55 -44.77 -6.42 10.56
C GLU A 55 -43.73 -5.39 11.04
N ALA A 56 -43.18 -5.57 12.24
CA ALA A 56 -42.16 -4.69 12.79
C ALA A 56 -40.83 -4.80 12.03
N LEU A 57 -40.47 -6.01 11.58
CA LEU A 57 -39.27 -6.27 10.80
C LEU A 57 -39.34 -5.58 9.44
N GLU A 58 -40.42 -5.78 8.69
CA GLU A 58 -40.66 -5.11 7.42
C GLU A 58 -40.60 -3.58 7.58
N LYS A 59 -41.29 -3.04 8.60
CA LYS A 59 -41.26 -1.61 8.90
C LYS A 59 -39.86 -1.11 9.24
N ALA A 60 -39.06 -1.88 9.99
CA ALA A 60 -37.70 -1.51 10.34
C ALA A 60 -36.81 -1.43 9.08
N PHE A 61 -36.96 -2.36 8.15
CA PHE A 61 -36.17 -2.41 6.92
C PHE A 61 -36.54 -1.33 5.90
N LEU A 62 -37.65 -0.60 6.07
CA LEU A 62 -37.90 0.66 5.36
C LEU A 62 -36.86 1.75 5.66
N GLU A 63 -36.21 1.67 6.83
CA GLU A 63 -35.12 2.58 7.22
C GLU A 63 -33.72 2.03 6.85
N TYR A 64 -33.66 0.88 6.14
CA TYR A 64 -32.42 0.34 5.61
C TYR A 64 -32.00 1.17 4.40
N SER A 65 -31.03 2.08 4.59
CA SER A 65 -30.70 3.10 3.58
C SER A 65 -29.71 2.59 2.54
N ARG A 66 -29.97 2.98 1.28
CA ARG A 66 -29.08 2.76 0.14
C ARG A 66 -27.74 3.48 0.30
N ASP A 67 -27.69 4.62 0.98
CA ASP A 67 -26.49 5.46 1.09
C ASP A 67 -25.35 4.79 1.89
N TRP A 68 -25.61 3.65 2.53
CA TRP A 68 -24.60 2.88 3.27
C TRP A 68 -23.71 2.01 2.39
N PHE A 69 -24.02 1.93 1.10
CA PHE A 69 -23.46 0.96 0.17
C PHE A 69 -22.82 1.64 -1.04
N LEU A 70 -21.93 0.93 -1.72
CA LEU A 70 -21.23 1.45 -2.89
C LEU A 70 -22.15 1.50 -4.10
N ASN A 71 -22.92 0.44 -4.32
CA ASN A 71 -23.80 0.28 -5.47
C ASN A 71 -25.16 -0.34 -5.07
N ASN A 72 -26.13 -0.32 -5.99
CA ASN A 72 -27.48 -0.86 -5.75
C ASN A 72 -27.42 -2.38 -5.53
N ARG A 73 -26.57 -3.10 -6.26
CA ARG A 73 -26.41 -4.56 -6.08
C ARG A 73 -26.02 -4.94 -4.67
N GLN A 74 -25.05 -4.24 -4.08
CA GLN A 74 -24.64 -4.48 -2.70
C GLN A 74 -25.75 -4.17 -1.72
N TYR A 75 -26.46 -3.05 -1.93
CA TYR A 75 -27.61 -2.68 -1.10
C TYR A 75 -28.68 -3.77 -1.08
N GLU A 76 -29.14 -4.21 -2.27
CA GLU A 76 -30.16 -5.24 -2.42
C GLU A 76 -29.70 -6.54 -1.76
N THR A 77 -28.49 -7.00 -2.07
CA THR A 77 -27.92 -8.23 -1.52
C THR A 77 -27.82 -8.18 0.00
N CYS A 78 -27.26 -7.11 0.56
CA CYS A 78 -27.09 -6.96 2.01
C CYS A 78 -28.43 -6.85 2.73
N ARG A 79 -29.37 -6.08 2.17
CA ARG A 79 -30.72 -5.91 2.71
C ARG A 79 -31.43 -7.25 2.77
N ASP A 80 -31.45 -7.98 1.67
CA ASP A 80 -32.19 -9.24 1.54
C ASP A 80 -31.56 -10.33 2.43
N GLN A 81 -30.22 -10.40 2.49
CA GLN A 81 -29.52 -11.31 3.39
C GLN A 81 -29.77 -10.96 4.87
N ASP A 82 -29.67 -9.70 5.27
CA ASP A 82 -29.89 -9.28 6.66
C ASP A 82 -31.35 -9.50 7.08
N LEU A 83 -32.31 -9.27 6.18
CA LEU A 83 -33.73 -9.56 6.39
C LEU A 83 -33.96 -11.07 6.55
N ALA A 84 -33.40 -11.89 5.65
CA ALA A 84 -33.50 -13.34 5.72
C ALA A 84 -32.88 -13.92 7.01
N ARG A 85 -31.77 -13.35 7.49
CA ARG A 85 -31.15 -13.73 8.76
C ARG A 85 -32.07 -13.48 9.96
N TRP A 86 -32.82 -12.37 9.94
CA TRP A 86 -33.83 -12.09 10.97
C TRP A 86 -35.02 -13.05 10.91
N HIS A 87 -35.54 -13.35 9.71
CA HIS A 87 -36.59 -14.36 9.55
C HIS A 87 -36.13 -15.72 10.05
N ARG A 88 -34.94 -16.17 9.65
CA ARG A 88 -34.34 -17.42 10.14
C ARG A 88 -34.26 -17.48 11.66
N PHE A 89 -33.86 -16.38 12.31
CA PHE A 89 -33.84 -16.29 13.76
C PHE A 89 -35.25 -16.38 14.37
N ALA A 90 -36.23 -15.69 13.78
CA ALA A 90 -37.60 -15.69 14.26
C ALA A 90 -38.26 -17.05 14.13
N ASP A 91 -38.14 -17.70 12.98
CA ASP A 91 -38.69 -19.03 12.71
C ASP A 91 -38.16 -20.02 13.75
N TRP A 92 -36.83 -20.07 13.92
CA TRP A 92 -36.20 -20.88 14.95
C TRP A 92 -36.71 -20.54 16.36
N PHE A 93 -36.78 -19.24 16.70
CA PHE A 93 -37.19 -18.80 18.03
C PHE A 93 -38.62 -19.25 18.38
N PHE A 94 -39.56 -19.12 17.44
CA PHE A 94 -40.95 -19.53 17.64
C PHE A 94 -41.10 -21.05 17.66
N GLU A 95 -40.34 -21.79 16.85
CA GLU A 95 -40.30 -23.26 16.89
C GLU A 95 -39.81 -23.81 18.23
N GLN A 96 -38.93 -23.08 18.94
CA GLN A 96 -38.43 -23.53 20.23
C GLN A 96 -39.49 -23.55 21.35
N GLY A 97 -40.60 -22.81 21.20
CA GLY A 97 -41.68 -22.77 22.20
C GLY A 97 -41.27 -22.10 23.52
N TYR A 98 -40.39 -21.10 23.47
CA TYR A 98 -39.99 -20.34 24.66
C TYR A 98 -41.11 -19.45 25.18
N GLN A 99 -41.31 -19.43 26.51
CA GLN A 99 -42.10 -18.42 27.19
C GLN A 99 -41.21 -17.22 27.55
N ILE A 100 -41.55 -16.02 27.09
CA ILE A 100 -40.80 -14.80 27.44
C ILE A 100 -41.20 -14.33 28.84
N LEU A 101 -40.24 -14.29 29.77
CA LEU A 101 -40.41 -13.79 31.13
C LEU A 101 -40.10 -12.29 31.24
N LYS A 102 -39.08 -11.81 30.50
CA LYS A 102 -38.65 -10.41 30.53
C LYS A 102 -38.00 -10.02 29.21
N THR A 103 -38.32 -8.83 28.73
CA THR A 103 -37.57 -8.13 27.67
C THR A 103 -36.62 -7.13 28.32
N ARG A 104 -35.37 -7.10 27.86
CA ARG A 104 -34.34 -6.14 28.27
C ARG A 104 -34.09 -6.13 29.79
N LEU A 105 -33.45 -7.19 30.28
CA LEU A 105 -32.95 -7.24 31.64
C LEU A 105 -31.60 -6.51 31.70
N CYS A 106 -31.55 -5.37 32.40
CA CYS A 106 -30.32 -4.63 32.64
C CYS A 106 -30.01 -4.61 34.14
N SER A 107 -28.76 -4.86 34.50
CA SER A 107 -28.28 -4.69 35.88
C SER A 107 -26.79 -4.35 35.89
N ALA A 108 -26.32 -3.94 37.05
CA ALA A 108 -24.91 -3.65 37.30
C ALA A 108 -24.26 -4.79 38.09
N ILE A 109 -23.03 -5.12 37.73
CA ILE A 109 -22.21 -6.13 38.42
C ILE A 109 -21.03 -5.42 39.07
N SER A 110 -20.91 -5.50 40.40
CA SER A 110 -19.76 -4.97 41.14
C SER A 110 -18.57 -5.90 40.99
N VAL A 111 -17.43 -5.39 40.49
CA VAL A 111 -16.24 -6.21 40.18
C VAL A 111 -14.94 -5.74 40.85
N ASN A 112 -14.89 -4.52 41.38
CA ASN A 112 -13.77 -3.94 42.15
C ASN A 112 -12.37 -4.51 41.81
N THR A 113 -11.99 -4.40 40.54
CA THR A 113 -10.74 -4.97 39.99
C THR A 113 -10.09 -3.95 39.05
N SER A 114 -9.00 -4.32 38.38
CA SER A 114 -8.38 -3.50 37.34
C SER A 114 -8.20 -4.28 36.04
N CYS A 115 -8.24 -3.57 34.92
CA CYS A 115 -7.98 -4.11 33.59
C CYS A 115 -7.09 -3.11 32.85
N ASN A 116 -5.89 -3.53 32.42
CA ASN A 116 -4.90 -2.65 31.78
C ASN A 116 -4.72 -1.32 32.55
N HIS A 117 -4.43 -1.40 33.86
CA HIS A 117 -4.22 -0.26 34.77
C HIS A 117 -5.43 0.64 35.04
N VAL A 118 -6.56 0.41 34.38
CA VAL A 118 -7.81 1.14 34.63
C VAL A 118 -8.62 0.41 35.71
N ALA A 119 -8.93 1.11 36.80
CA ALA A 119 -9.77 0.58 37.87
C ALA A 119 -11.22 0.45 37.41
N VAL A 120 -11.78 -0.77 37.51
CA VAL A 120 -13.16 -1.12 37.15
C VAL A 120 -13.93 -1.47 38.42
N SER A 121 -14.90 -0.62 38.76
CA SER A 121 -15.72 -0.80 39.97
C SER A 121 -17.02 -1.53 39.67
N GLU A 122 -17.63 -1.25 38.52
CA GLU A 122 -18.96 -1.73 38.15
C GLU A 122 -19.04 -1.98 36.64
N LEU A 123 -19.73 -3.05 36.24
CA LEU A 123 -20.04 -3.39 34.87
C LEU A 123 -21.53 -3.29 34.60
N SER A 124 -21.93 -2.49 33.62
CA SER A 124 -23.29 -2.47 33.10
C SER A 124 -23.47 -3.63 32.11
N ALA A 125 -24.38 -4.53 32.43
CA ALA A 125 -24.68 -5.73 31.67
C ALA A 125 -26.16 -5.77 31.26
N GLN A 126 -26.44 -6.42 30.13
CA GLN A 126 -27.77 -6.56 29.56
C GLN A 126 -27.97 -7.96 28.99
N ALA A 127 -29.13 -8.56 29.28
CA ALA A 127 -29.71 -9.66 28.52
C ALA A 127 -30.90 -9.11 27.72
N ASP A 128 -30.99 -9.46 26.45
CA ASP A 128 -32.03 -8.98 25.55
C ASP A 128 -33.39 -9.61 25.90
N LEU A 129 -33.38 -10.90 26.24
CA LEU A 129 -34.54 -11.68 26.63
C LEU A 129 -34.21 -12.58 27.83
N VAL A 130 -35.19 -12.77 28.71
CA VAL A 130 -35.21 -13.88 29.68
C VAL A 130 -36.37 -14.79 29.30
N LEU A 131 -36.06 -16.06 29.07
CA LEU A 131 -36.96 -17.05 28.50
C LEU A 131 -37.13 -18.24 29.45
N LYS A 132 -38.23 -18.97 29.36
CA LYS A 132 -38.47 -20.23 30.06
C LYS A 132 -38.86 -21.33 29.08
N LYS A 133 -38.30 -22.52 29.23
CA LYS A 133 -38.68 -23.74 28.51
C LYS A 133 -38.55 -24.95 29.43
N GLY A 134 -39.67 -25.60 29.73
CA GLY A 134 -39.73 -26.61 30.79
C GLY A 134 -39.30 -26.02 32.14
N GLU A 135 -38.36 -26.68 32.81
CA GLU A 135 -37.79 -26.25 34.10
C GLU A 135 -36.64 -25.24 33.96
N HIS A 136 -36.13 -25.02 32.76
CA HIS A 136 -34.95 -24.17 32.54
C HIS A 136 -35.31 -22.74 32.18
N VAL A 137 -34.50 -21.80 32.68
CA VAL A 137 -34.53 -20.38 32.32
C VAL A 137 -33.32 -20.05 31.44
N TYR A 138 -33.51 -19.23 30.42
CA TYR A 138 -32.45 -18.81 29.51
C TYR A 138 -32.32 -17.29 29.50
N ALA A 139 -31.10 -16.76 29.67
CA ALA A 139 -30.78 -15.35 29.49
C ALA A 139 -30.11 -15.17 28.12
N LEU A 140 -30.80 -14.56 27.17
CA LEU A 140 -30.40 -14.51 25.77
C LEU A 140 -29.97 -13.10 25.34
N SER A 141 -28.88 -12.99 24.57
CA SER A 141 -28.57 -11.80 23.76
C SER A 141 -28.38 -12.11 22.29
N ILE A 142 -28.71 -11.14 21.44
CA ILE A 142 -28.65 -11.25 19.98
C ILE A 142 -27.57 -10.32 19.44
N PHE A 143 -26.73 -10.84 18.54
CA PHE A 143 -25.67 -10.10 17.85
C PHE A 143 -25.76 -10.28 16.32
N PRO A 144 -25.32 -9.28 15.53
CA PRO A 144 -25.44 -9.32 14.07
C PRO A 144 -24.31 -10.09 13.39
N ASN A 145 -23.21 -10.35 14.09
CA ASN A 145 -22.01 -10.98 13.56
C ASN A 145 -22.07 -12.50 13.65
N GLU A 146 -21.01 -13.17 13.21
CA GLU A 146 -20.82 -14.62 13.36
C GLU A 146 -20.19 -15.00 14.71
N PRO A 147 -20.33 -16.27 15.17
CA PRO A 147 -19.80 -16.70 16.46
C PRO A 147 -18.28 -16.51 16.64
N GLN A 148 -17.92 -15.69 17.64
CA GLN A 148 -16.53 -15.40 18.02
C GLN A 148 -15.97 -16.39 19.05
N TYR A 149 -16.84 -17.07 19.79
CA TYR A 149 -16.48 -18.05 20.80
C TYR A 149 -16.76 -19.48 20.32
N SER A 150 -16.16 -20.47 20.98
CA SER A 150 -16.46 -21.88 20.77
C SER A 150 -16.37 -22.67 22.06
N VAL A 151 -17.27 -23.64 22.24
CA VAL A 151 -17.20 -24.61 23.36
C VAL A 151 -15.98 -25.53 23.21
N ARG A 152 -15.49 -25.72 21.97
CA ARG A 152 -14.32 -26.56 21.66
C ARG A 152 -13.01 -25.78 21.57
N ALA A 153 -13.02 -24.48 21.88
CA ALA A 153 -11.81 -23.67 21.81
C ALA A 153 -10.77 -24.15 22.85
N ARG A 154 -9.49 -24.15 22.45
CA ARG A 154 -8.39 -24.53 23.35
C ARG A 154 -7.88 -23.37 24.19
N LYS A 155 -7.98 -22.15 23.65
CA LYS A 155 -7.50 -20.92 24.28
C LYS A 155 -8.60 -20.30 25.13
N GLN A 156 -8.27 -19.99 26.38
CA GLN A 156 -9.21 -19.47 27.37
C GLN A 156 -9.97 -18.23 26.86
N GLU A 157 -9.29 -17.32 26.18
CA GLU A 157 -9.86 -16.08 25.64
C GLU A 157 -10.89 -16.27 24.50
N THR A 158 -10.97 -17.47 23.90
CA THR A 158 -11.93 -17.82 22.83
C THR A 158 -12.92 -18.91 23.24
N GLN A 159 -12.82 -19.40 24.47
CA GLN A 159 -13.76 -20.37 25.03
C GLN A 159 -15.07 -19.70 25.42
N ALA A 160 -16.19 -20.33 25.04
CA ALA A 160 -17.52 -19.83 25.37
C ALA A 160 -17.73 -19.65 26.88
N TYR A 161 -17.15 -20.52 27.71
CA TYR A 161 -17.25 -20.43 29.17
C TYR A 161 -16.73 -19.09 29.72
N TYR A 162 -15.68 -18.53 29.11
CA TYR A 162 -15.05 -17.26 29.49
C TYR A 162 -15.52 -16.07 28.62
N SER A 163 -16.66 -16.18 27.93
CA SER A 163 -17.28 -15.04 27.26
C SER A 163 -17.78 -14.03 28.31
N LEU A 164 -17.38 -12.77 28.16
CA LEU A 164 -17.82 -11.70 29.05
C LEU A 164 -19.33 -11.46 28.93
N GLU A 165 -19.87 -11.63 27.73
CA GLU A 165 -21.29 -11.52 27.45
C GLU A 165 -22.09 -12.62 28.18
N LEU A 166 -21.72 -13.90 28.00
CA LEU A 166 -22.40 -15.02 28.69
C LEU A 166 -22.29 -14.94 30.22
N LEU A 167 -21.10 -14.64 30.73
CA LEU A 167 -20.86 -14.49 32.17
C LEU A 167 -21.70 -13.36 32.77
N SER A 168 -21.69 -12.20 32.10
CA SER A 168 -22.42 -11.04 32.59
C SER A 168 -23.94 -11.24 32.54
N GLN A 169 -24.45 -11.89 31.50
CA GLN A 169 -25.87 -12.29 31.41
C GLN A 169 -26.27 -13.22 32.55
N TYR A 170 -25.44 -14.21 32.88
CA TYR A 170 -25.72 -15.14 33.98
C TYR A 170 -25.80 -14.39 35.31
N LEU A 171 -24.81 -13.55 35.60
CA LEU A 171 -24.71 -12.83 36.87
C LEU A 171 -25.84 -11.83 37.11
N ILE A 172 -26.46 -11.29 36.06
CA ILE A 172 -27.63 -10.40 36.21
C ILE A 172 -28.96 -11.16 36.24
N SER A 173 -29.02 -12.38 35.69
CA SER A 173 -30.26 -13.16 35.57
C SER A 173 -30.44 -14.18 36.69
N ALA A 174 -29.39 -14.91 37.06
CA ALA A 174 -29.44 -15.94 38.09
C ALA A 174 -29.98 -15.45 39.45
N PRO A 175 -29.68 -14.21 39.92
CA PRO A 175 -30.28 -13.69 41.16
C PRO A 175 -31.80 -13.52 41.09
N ALA A 176 -32.33 -13.21 39.91
CA ALA A 176 -33.76 -12.95 39.72
C ALA A 176 -34.56 -14.19 39.30
N TYR A 177 -33.91 -15.18 38.69
CA TYR A 177 -34.58 -16.31 38.05
C TYR A 177 -34.05 -17.70 38.46
N GLY A 178 -33.04 -17.77 39.33
CA GLY A 178 -32.48 -19.02 39.87
C GLY A 178 -31.12 -19.40 39.27
N GLN A 179 -30.34 -20.19 40.02
CA GLN A 179 -28.98 -20.58 39.62
C GLN A 179 -28.93 -21.55 38.43
N GLU A 180 -30.03 -22.24 38.12
CA GLU A 180 -30.18 -23.10 36.94
C GLU A 180 -30.35 -22.30 35.62
N THR A 181 -30.19 -20.97 35.66
CA THR A 181 -30.28 -20.12 34.47
C THR A 181 -29.12 -20.40 33.51
N ILE A 182 -29.45 -20.58 32.22
CA ILE A 182 -28.50 -20.83 31.14
C ILE A 182 -28.31 -19.52 30.35
N SER A 183 -27.08 -19.03 30.25
CA SER A 183 -26.79 -17.90 29.36
C SER A 183 -26.74 -18.36 27.90
N MET A 184 -27.21 -17.52 26.99
CA MET A 184 -27.29 -17.84 25.57
C MET A 184 -26.93 -16.63 24.70
N ILE A 185 -26.12 -16.86 23.67
CA ILE A 185 -25.85 -15.89 22.63
C ILE A 185 -26.38 -16.42 21.30
N CYS A 186 -27.15 -15.59 20.61
CA CYS A 186 -27.62 -15.82 19.26
C CYS A 186 -26.92 -14.85 18.29
N TYR A 187 -26.36 -15.40 17.21
CA TYR A 187 -25.68 -14.72 16.12
C TYR A 187 -26.53 -14.80 14.87
N LEU A 188 -26.94 -13.65 14.33
CA LEU A 188 -27.75 -13.62 13.10
C LEU A 188 -27.01 -14.17 11.89
N LYS A 189 -25.69 -13.96 11.81
CA LYS A 189 -24.84 -14.51 10.74
C LYS A 189 -24.30 -15.88 11.15
N SER A 190 -24.54 -16.89 10.32
CA SER A 190 -23.99 -18.23 10.51
C SER A 190 -22.57 -18.32 9.96
N LYS A 191 -21.73 -19.19 10.54
CA LYS A 191 -20.43 -19.59 9.95
C LYS A 191 -20.55 -20.28 8.59
N GLU A 192 -21.75 -20.68 8.22
CA GLU A 192 -22.05 -21.38 6.96
C GLU A 192 -22.67 -20.46 5.91
N ASP A 193 -23.02 -19.23 6.28
CA ASP A 193 -23.54 -18.26 5.32
C ASP A 193 -22.44 -17.89 4.32
N LYS A 194 -22.74 -18.12 3.04
CA LYS A 194 -21.91 -17.83 1.88
C LYS A 194 -22.70 -16.99 0.88
N ALA A 195 -22.03 -16.67 -0.22
CA ALA A 195 -22.52 -15.82 -1.28
C ALA A 195 -23.89 -16.23 -1.86
N ASP A 196 -23.99 -17.50 -2.20
CA ASP A 196 -25.10 -18.17 -2.89
C ASP A 196 -25.93 -19.04 -1.93
N PHE A 197 -25.57 -19.05 -0.65
CA PHE A 197 -26.13 -19.97 0.32
C PHE A 197 -26.25 -19.31 1.69
N LEU A 198 -27.47 -19.08 2.14
CA LEU A 198 -27.75 -18.81 3.55
C LEU A 198 -28.18 -20.12 4.21
N ALA A 199 -27.62 -20.41 5.39
CA ALA A 199 -28.02 -21.61 6.12
C ALA A 199 -29.53 -21.56 6.39
N SER A 200 -30.25 -22.64 6.12
CA SER A 200 -31.70 -22.70 6.31
C SER A 200 -32.12 -22.90 7.77
N GLN A 201 -31.21 -23.33 8.64
CA GLN A 201 -31.49 -23.68 10.03
C GLN A 201 -30.53 -22.99 11.00
N TYR A 202 -31.00 -22.79 12.23
CA TYR A 202 -30.22 -22.20 13.31
C TYR A 202 -29.55 -23.30 14.15
N THR A 203 -28.22 -23.33 14.17
CA THR A 203 -27.45 -24.50 14.67
C THR A 203 -26.47 -24.14 15.79
N GLU A 204 -26.32 -25.00 16.80
CA GLU A 204 -25.38 -24.77 17.92
C GLU A 204 -23.92 -24.72 17.45
N GLY A 205 -23.15 -23.77 17.96
CA GLY A 205 -21.77 -23.50 17.54
C GLY A 205 -21.61 -22.80 16.19
N LYS A 206 -22.71 -22.65 15.43
CA LYS A 206 -22.75 -21.98 14.11
C LYS A 206 -23.55 -20.68 14.14
N CYS A 207 -24.68 -20.69 14.83
CA CYS A 207 -25.60 -19.57 14.98
C CYS A 207 -25.85 -19.21 16.45
N TYR A 208 -25.64 -20.13 17.39
CA TYR A 208 -25.76 -19.81 18.81
C TYR A 208 -24.79 -20.58 19.69
N LEU A 209 -24.62 -20.07 20.91
CA LEU A 209 -23.88 -20.70 22.00
C LEU A 209 -24.71 -20.60 23.27
N GLN A 210 -24.63 -21.62 24.12
CA GLN A 210 -25.26 -21.64 25.44
C GLN A 210 -24.26 -22.10 26.49
N MET A 211 -24.40 -21.59 27.71
CA MET A 211 -23.53 -21.92 28.83
C MET A 211 -24.29 -21.87 30.15
N GLY A 212 -24.22 -22.96 30.91
CA GLY A 212 -24.59 -22.99 32.32
C GLY A 212 -23.36 -22.77 33.19
N TYR A 213 -23.57 -22.28 34.41
CA TYR A 213 -22.52 -22.10 35.41
C TYR A 213 -22.98 -22.77 36.71
N GLY A 214 -22.06 -23.37 37.47
CA GLY A 214 -22.39 -24.09 38.72
C GLY A 214 -22.80 -23.20 39.89
N GLY A 215 -22.91 -21.88 39.69
CA GLY A 215 -23.40 -20.93 40.68
C GLY A 215 -22.89 -19.51 40.48
N ILE A 216 -23.46 -18.55 41.22
CA ILE A 216 -23.07 -17.13 41.15
C ILE A 216 -21.60 -16.94 41.55
N ALA A 217 -21.12 -17.68 42.55
CA ALA A 217 -19.73 -17.59 43.01
C ALA A 217 -18.73 -18.02 41.91
N GLU A 218 -18.97 -19.15 41.26
CA GLU A 218 -18.13 -19.66 40.16
C GLU A 218 -18.12 -18.68 38.98
N ALA A 219 -19.30 -18.23 38.53
CA ALA A 219 -19.40 -17.26 37.44
C ALA A 219 -18.72 -15.93 37.78
N THR A 220 -18.79 -15.48 39.04
CA THR A 220 -18.10 -14.26 39.49
C THR A 220 -16.58 -14.45 39.42
N GLN A 221 -16.06 -15.60 39.85
CA GLN A 221 -14.64 -15.91 39.76
C GLN A 221 -14.17 -16.03 38.30
N ALA A 222 -14.96 -16.67 37.44
CA ALA A 222 -14.71 -16.75 36.01
C ALA A 222 -14.72 -15.35 35.36
N LEU A 223 -15.64 -14.47 35.74
CA LEU A 223 -15.67 -13.08 35.28
C LEU A 223 -14.41 -12.31 35.72
N LEU A 224 -14.04 -12.36 37.00
CA LEU A 224 -12.87 -11.66 37.52
C LEU A 224 -11.57 -12.11 36.86
N SER A 225 -11.39 -13.43 36.68
CA SER A 225 -10.23 -13.97 35.95
C SER A 225 -10.24 -13.53 34.48
N THR A 226 -11.41 -13.52 33.84
CA THR A 226 -11.57 -13.03 32.46
C THR A 226 -11.22 -11.54 32.32
N ILE A 227 -11.55 -10.70 33.29
CA ILE A 227 -11.19 -9.28 33.28
C ILE A 227 -9.67 -9.08 33.33
N GLN A 228 -8.97 -9.91 34.10
CA GLN A 228 -7.52 -9.84 34.28
C GLN A 228 -6.73 -10.51 33.15
N LEU A 229 -7.39 -11.33 32.33
CA LEU A 229 -6.79 -11.96 31.15
C LEU A 229 -6.46 -10.92 30.08
N SER A 230 -5.17 -10.61 29.97
CA SER A 230 -4.60 -9.84 28.87
C SER A 230 -4.74 -10.60 27.56
N VAL A 231 -5.29 -9.94 26.53
CA VAL A 231 -5.42 -10.50 25.19
C VAL A 231 -4.36 -9.86 24.31
N PRO A 232 -3.42 -10.63 23.71
CA PRO A 232 -2.38 -10.08 22.85
C PRO A 232 -2.98 -9.19 21.76
N GLN A 233 -2.60 -7.92 21.74
CA GLN A 233 -3.05 -6.98 20.74
C GLN A 233 -2.36 -7.28 19.41
N LYS A 234 -3.14 -7.41 18.34
CA LYS A 234 -2.61 -7.43 16.98
C LYS A 234 -2.72 -6.02 16.38
N CYS A 235 -1.76 -5.15 16.68
CA CYS A 235 -1.77 -3.75 16.21
C CYS A 235 -1.87 -3.65 14.68
N GLU A 236 -1.36 -4.64 13.94
CA GLU A 236 -1.46 -4.71 12.48
C GLU A 236 -2.91 -4.74 11.96
N TYR A 237 -3.87 -5.25 12.75
CA TYR A 237 -5.31 -5.26 12.41
C TYR A 237 -6.11 -4.25 13.24
N CYS A 238 -5.44 -3.38 14.00
CA CYS A 238 -6.13 -2.38 14.79
C CYS A 238 -6.64 -1.27 13.87
N ARG A 239 -7.94 -0.95 13.96
CA ARG A 239 -8.57 0.12 13.17
C ARG A 239 -8.15 1.53 13.58
N TYR A 240 -7.40 1.67 14.67
CA TYR A 240 -6.94 2.95 15.22
C TYR A 240 -5.44 3.16 15.02
N THR A 241 -4.75 2.31 14.28
CA THR A 241 -3.28 2.30 14.19
C THR A 241 -2.73 3.59 13.61
N ASP A 242 -3.37 4.10 12.57
CA ASP A 242 -3.14 5.39 11.93
C ASP A 242 -3.26 6.60 12.86
N VAL A 243 -4.06 6.50 13.92
CA VAL A 243 -4.27 7.55 14.91
C VAL A 243 -3.42 7.33 16.18
N CYS A 244 -3.21 6.07 16.55
CA CYS A 244 -2.50 5.67 17.76
C CYS A 244 -0.99 5.90 17.62
N HIS A 245 -0.42 5.64 16.45
CA HIS A 245 1.01 5.75 16.17
C HIS A 245 1.41 7.04 15.45
N GLN A 246 0.45 7.95 15.25
CA GLN A 246 0.71 9.25 14.64
C GLN A 246 1.71 10.05 15.48
N GLN A 247 2.71 10.65 14.82
CA GLN A 247 3.72 11.45 15.50
C GLN A 247 3.24 12.90 15.66
N ASN A 248 3.58 13.51 16.80
CA ASN A 248 3.33 14.94 17.00
C ASN A 248 4.41 15.73 16.26
N THR A 249 4.03 16.55 15.29
CA THR A 249 4.97 17.43 14.58
C THR A 249 5.37 18.63 15.42
N SER A 250 4.63 18.95 16.49
CA SER A 250 5.02 19.96 17.48
C SER A 250 6.21 19.54 18.36
N ALA A 251 6.46 18.22 18.48
CA ALA A 251 7.58 17.65 19.24
C ALA A 251 8.82 17.40 18.39
N LEU A 252 8.74 17.63 17.07
CA LEU A 252 9.94 17.84 16.26
C LEU A 252 10.48 19.22 16.61
N ALA A 253 11.11 19.32 17.79
CA ALA A 253 12.30 20.14 17.93
C ALA A 253 13.15 19.87 16.69
N PRO A 254 13.80 20.89 16.09
CA PRO A 254 14.64 20.65 14.94
C PRO A 254 15.54 19.49 15.32
N GLU A 255 15.35 18.33 14.68
CA GLU A 255 16.47 17.43 14.50
C GLU A 255 17.53 18.39 14.00
N LYS A 256 18.58 18.58 14.81
CA LYS A 256 19.81 19.10 14.27
C LYS A 256 20.01 18.18 13.08
N GLN A 257 19.75 18.73 11.90
CA GLN A 257 20.27 18.15 10.69
C GLN A 257 21.70 17.79 11.10
N PRO A 258 22.18 16.55 10.92
CA PRO A 258 23.60 16.47 10.63
C PRO A 258 23.73 17.50 9.52
N GLU A 259 24.41 18.62 9.80
CA GLU A 259 24.47 19.72 8.87
C GLU A 259 24.76 19.05 7.55
N GLU A 260 23.75 19.01 6.66
CA GLU A 260 24.03 19.08 5.25
C GLU A 260 24.63 20.47 5.18
N THR A 261 25.90 20.52 5.52
CA THR A 261 26.90 21.10 4.70
C THR A 261 26.64 20.58 3.29
N SER A 262 25.58 21.10 2.66
CA SER A 262 25.81 21.95 1.51
C SER A 262 26.80 23.02 1.99
N ILE A 263 28.06 22.60 2.12
CA ILE A 263 29.13 23.36 1.55
C ILE A 263 28.51 23.74 0.20
N PRO A 264 28.37 25.02 -0.16
CA PRO A 264 28.44 25.33 -1.56
C PRO A 264 29.80 24.78 -1.93
N VAL A 265 29.85 23.49 -2.29
CA VAL A 265 30.93 22.92 -3.05
C VAL A 265 31.01 23.98 -4.12
N PRO A 266 32.15 24.69 -4.23
CA PRO A 266 32.32 25.61 -5.33
C PRO A 266 31.86 24.88 -6.59
N ALA A 267 31.55 25.58 -7.66
CA ALA A 267 31.64 24.93 -8.96
C ALA A 267 33.10 24.47 -9.16
N GLU A 268 33.57 23.45 -8.41
CA GLU A 268 34.61 22.55 -8.83
C GLU A 268 34.05 22.05 -10.14
N THR A 269 34.67 22.52 -11.21
CA THR A 269 34.45 22.05 -12.56
C THR A 269 34.61 20.53 -12.52
N VAL A 270 33.50 19.82 -12.30
CA VAL A 270 33.49 18.35 -12.29
C VAL A 270 33.81 17.95 -13.72
N ASP A 271 35.08 17.64 -13.94
CA ASP A 271 35.56 17.17 -15.22
C ASP A 271 35.15 15.71 -15.37
N LEU A 272 33.99 15.49 -15.99
CA LEU A 272 33.43 14.18 -16.28
C LEU A 272 34.34 13.34 -17.20
N GLU A 273 35.31 13.96 -17.89
CA GLU A 273 36.26 13.30 -18.78
C GLU A 273 37.55 12.86 -18.07
N LYS A 274 37.77 13.31 -16.82
CA LYS A 274 38.93 12.93 -16.03
C LYS A 274 38.83 11.46 -15.59
N GLY A 275 39.87 10.68 -15.88
CA GLY A 275 39.96 9.28 -15.45
C GLY A 275 39.16 8.28 -16.29
N LEU A 276 38.60 8.70 -17.45
CA LEU A 276 37.93 7.79 -18.37
C LEU A 276 38.90 6.74 -18.95
N THR A 277 38.44 5.50 -19.09
CA THR A 277 39.17 4.45 -19.81
C THR A 277 39.22 4.75 -21.32
N PRO A 278 40.14 4.14 -22.10
CA PRO A 278 40.15 4.27 -23.55
C PRO A 278 38.80 3.93 -24.19
N GLU A 279 38.13 2.90 -23.68
CA GLU A 279 36.81 2.45 -24.12
C GLU A 279 35.72 3.49 -23.82
N GLN A 280 35.68 4.02 -22.59
CA GLN A 280 34.72 5.07 -22.21
C GLN A 280 34.96 6.35 -23.01
N ARG A 281 36.21 6.72 -23.27
CA ARG A 281 36.56 7.88 -24.09
C ARG A 281 36.03 7.74 -25.52
N ARG A 282 36.14 6.56 -26.14
CA ARG A 282 35.57 6.30 -27.48
C ARG A 282 34.05 6.55 -27.53
N VAL A 283 33.33 6.23 -26.46
CA VAL A 283 31.88 6.48 -26.37
C VAL A 283 31.61 7.98 -26.22
N VAL A 284 32.33 8.66 -25.33
CA VAL A 284 32.18 10.10 -25.07
C VAL A 284 32.50 10.95 -26.29
N GLU A 285 33.51 10.56 -27.07
CA GLU A 285 33.93 11.27 -28.29
C GLU A 285 33.05 10.97 -29.52
N HIS A 286 32.16 9.98 -29.44
CA HIS A 286 31.32 9.59 -30.57
C HIS A 286 30.13 10.54 -30.75
N MET A 287 30.21 11.40 -31.77
CA MET A 287 29.18 12.43 -32.04
C MET A 287 28.03 11.90 -32.90
N ASP A 288 28.32 11.39 -34.10
CA ASP A 288 27.31 11.02 -35.11
C ASP A 288 27.32 9.52 -35.46
N GLY A 289 26.17 9.03 -35.93
CA GLY A 289 25.95 7.65 -36.34
C GLY A 289 25.61 6.69 -35.19
N PRO A 290 25.18 5.47 -35.51
CA PRO A 290 24.67 4.54 -34.50
C PRO A 290 25.81 3.88 -33.72
N MET A 291 25.61 3.70 -32.41
CA MET A 291 26.56 2.99 -31.54
C MET A 291 25.84 2.15 -30.49
N ALA A 292 26.29 0.91 -30.30
CA ALA A 292 25.95 0.07 -29.17
C ALA A 292 27.13 -0.03 -28.19
N VAL A 293 26.86 0.25 -26.92
CA VAL A 293 27.83 0.14 -25.84
C VAL A 293 27.44 -1.04 -24.95
N ILE A 294 28.23 -2.10 -25.01
CA ILE A 294 28.01 -3.32 -24.23
C ILE A 294 28.89 -3.22 -22.98
N ALA A 295 28.27 -3.18 -21.81
CA ALA A 295 29.00 -2.97 -20.57
C ALA A 295 28.91 -4.15 -19.62
N VAL A 296 29.91 -4.27 -18.75
CA VAL A 296 29.85 -5.10 -17.54
C VAL A 296 29.17 -4.31 -16.40
N PRO A 297 28.76 -4.96 -15.29
CA PRO A 297 28.25 -4.25 -14.13
C PRO A 297 29.29 -3.27 -13.60
N GLY A 298 28.86 -2.11 -13.09
CA GLY A 298 29.79 -1.15 -12.50
C GLY A 298 30.78 -0.50 -13.47
N ALA A 299 30.56 -0.60 -14.79
CA ALA A 299 31.43 -0.01 -15.81
C ALA A 299 31.30 1.51 -16.00
N GLY A 300 30.44 2.17 -15.22
CA GLY A 300 30.17 3.60 -15.38
C GLY A 300 29.34 3.94 -16.61
N LYS A 301 28.44 3.05 -17.05
CA LYS A 301 27.51 3.25 -18.19
C LYS A 301 26.85 4.63 -18.20
N THR A 302 26.10 4.93 -17.15
CA THR A 302 25.35 6.17 -17.00
C THR A 302 26.29 7.39 -16.90
N HIS A 303 27.45 7.26 -16.23
CA HIS A 303 28.48 8.31 -16.21
C HIS A 303 28.98 8.62 -17.62
N CYS A 304 29.25 7.59 -18.42
CA CYS A 304 29.73 7.72 -19.79
C CYS A 304 28.70 8.42 -20.69
N LEU A 305 27.41 8.07 -20.55
CA LEU A 305 26.33 8.75 -21.28
C LEU A 305 26.18 10.22 -20.86
N ILE A 306 26.24 10.53 -19.56
CA ILE A 306 26.17 11.92 -19.08
C ILE A 306 27.37 12.72 -19.60
N ALA A 307 28.58 12.16 -19.53
CA ALA A 307 29.79 12.80 -20.04
C ALA A 307 29.69 13.10 -21.55
N ARG A 308 29.20 12.14 -22.34
CA ARG A 308 28.92 12.31 -23.77
C ARG A 308 27.93 13.45 -24.01
N MET A 309 26.79 13.43 -23.32
CA MET A 309 25.74 14.44 -23.45
C MET A 309 26.26 15.86 -23.12
N VAL A 310 26.98 16.00 -22.00
CA VAL A 310 27.59 17.27 -21.60
C VAL A 310 28.61 17.74 -22.63
N ARG A 311 29.46 16.84 -23.14
CA ARG A 311 30.44 17.17 -24.19
C ARG A 311 29.75 17.68 -25.46
N MET A 312 28.67 17.04 -25.89
CA MET A 312 27.91 17.49 -27.05
C MET A 312 27.37 18.91 -26.86
N ILE A 313 26.81 19.20 -25.68
CA ILE A 313 26.31 20.54 -25.35
C ILE A 313 27.45 21.56 -25.36
N LYS A 314 28.59 21.24 -24.75
CA LYS A 314 29.80 22.09 -24.76
C LYS A 314 30.35 22.32 -26.17
N ASN A 315 30.15 21.38 -27.09
CA ASN A 315 30.52 21.48 -28.49
C ASN A 315 29.47 22.21 -29.36
N GLY A 316 28.45 22.81 -28.73
CA GLY A 316 27.47 23.66 -29.42
C GLY A 316 26.18 22.97 -29.85
N ILE A 317 25.95 21.71 -29.47
CA ILE A 317 24.65 21.05 -29.67
C ILE A 317 23.63 21.62 -28.68
N LEU A 318 22.48 22.06 -29.18
CA LEU A 318 21.44 22.61 -28.32
C LEU A 318 20.86 21.50 -27.42
N PRO A 319 20.65 21.72 -26.11
CA PRO A 319 20.12 20.71 -25.21
C PRO A 319 18.78 20.12 -25.66
N GLU A 320 17.91 20.93 -26.26
CA GLU A 320 16.62 20.50 -26.83
C GLU A 320 16.74 19.50 -27.98
N GLN A 321 17.94 19.39 -28.59
CA GLN A 321 18.24 18.43 -29.65
C GLN A 321 18.62 17.03 -29.15
N ILE A 322 18.78 16.87 -27.83
CA ILE A 322 19.22 15.63 -27.20
C ILE A 322 18.04 15.01 -26.45
N LEU A 323 17.72 13.77 -26.80
CA LEU A 323 16.78 12.91 -26.08
C LEU A 323 17.57 11.83 -25.33
N PHE A 324 17.41 11.79 -24.02
CA PHE A 324 17.94 10.75 -23.15
C PHE A 324 16.79 9.92 -22.59
N VAL A 325 16.78 8.62 -22.87
CA VAL A 325 15.77 7.68 -22.36
C VAL A 325 16.41 6.70 -21.39
N THR A 326 15.74 6.44 -20.26
CA THR A 326 16.14 5.44 -19.26
C THR A 326 14.93 4.64 -18.77
N PHE A 327 15.15 3.61 -17.96
CA PHE A 327 14.08 2.69 -17.55
C PHE A 327 13.24 3.19 -16.36
N THR A 328 13.81 3.99 -15.45
CA THR A 328 13.13 4.38 -14.20
C THR A 328 13.09 5.89 -13.99
N LYS A 329 12.01 6.39 -13.37
CA LYS A 329 11.88 7.82 -13.01
C LYS A 329 13.04 8.29 -12.12
N LYS A 330 13.50 7.42 -11.20
CA LYS A 330 14.65 7.68 -10.34
C LYS A 330 15.94 7.88 -11.13
N ALA A 331 16.25 6.99 -12.08
CA ALA A 331 17.42 7.15 -12.94
C ALA A 331 17.34 8.43 -13.75
N ALA A 332 16.17 8.78 -14.29
CA ALA A 332 15.96 10.03 -15.02
C ALA A 332 16.25 11.26 -14.14
N GLY A 333 15.76 11.25 -12.89
CA GLY A 333 16.04 12.29 -11.90
C GLY A 333 17.52 12.42 -11.56
N GLU A 334 18.22 11.29 -11.30
CA GLU A 334 19.65 11.28 -11.02
C GLU A 334 20.50 11.79 -12.20
N ILE A 335 20.14 11.41 -13.44
CA ILE A 335 20.79 11.89 -14.67
C ILE A 335 20.60 13.40 -14.81
N LEU A 336 19.39 13.89 -14.59
CA LEU A 336 19.04 15.31 -14.67
C LEU A 336 19.82 16.13 -13.64
N GLU A 337 19.89 15.66 -12.39
CA GLU A 337 20.62 16.33 -11.31
C GLU A 337 22.13 16.39 -11.61
N ARG A 338 22.71 15.28 -12.08
CA ARG A 338 24.13 15.24 -12.48
C ARG A 338 24.42 16.16 -13.67
N ALA A 339 23.52 16.21 -14.65
CA ALA A 339 23.65 17.13 -15.77
C ALA A 339 23.60 18.60 -15.32
N ARG A 340 22.64 18.96 -14.45
CA ARG A 340 22.52 20.30 -13.84
C ARG A 340 23.79 20.73 -13.12
N ARG A 341 24.37 19.86 -12.30
CA ARG A 341 25.62 20.16 -11.58
C ARG A 341 26.78 20.54 -12.49
N VAL A 342 26.82 20.00 -13.70
CA VAL A 342 27.94 20.22 -14.64
C VAL A 342 27.65 21.37 -15.62
N LEU A 343 26.40 21.55 -16.03
CA LEU A 343 25.97 22.61 -16.95
C LEU A 343 25.65 23.94 -16.25
N GLY A 344 25.37 23.93 -14.95
CA GLY A 344 24.89 25.07 -14.16
C GLY A 344 23.36 25.09 -14.02
N GLU A 345 22.86 25.71 -12.94
CA GLU A 345 21.42 25.72 -12.61
C GLU A 345 20.56 26.50 -13.63
N GLU A 346 21.10 27.57 -14.20
CA GLU A 346 20.42 28.43 -15.18
C GLU A 346 20.48 27.89 -16.63
N SER A 347 21.21 26.80 -16.86
CA SER A 347 21.40 26.26 -18.20
C SER A 347 20.19 25.47 -18.67
N ALA A 348 19.85 25.61 -19.96
CA ALA A 348 18.85 24.76 -20.59
C ALA A 348 19.25 23.28 -20.50
N LEU A 349 18.29 22.42 -20.14
CA LEU A 349 18.54 21.00 -19.91
C LEU A 349 18.00 20.15 -21.07
N PRO A 350 18.65 19.01 -21.35
CA PRO A 350 18.18 18.09 -22.37
C PRO A 350 16.89 17.38 -21.95
N ALA A 351 16.20 16.81 -22.94
CA ALA A 351 15.00 16.02 -22.71
C ALA A 351 15.38 14.66 -22.11
N ILE A 352 15.18 14.49 -20.79
CA ILE A 352 15.49 13.25 -20.07
C ILE A 352 14.19 12.62 -19.59
N PHE A 353 13.87 11.43 -20.10
CA PHE A 353 12.59 10.76 -19.83
C PHE A 353 12.77 9.27 -19.54
N THR A 354 11.74 8.66 -18.95
CA THR A 354 11.51 7.23 -19.16
C THR A 354 10.76 6.99 -20.47
N PHE A 355 10.74 5.77 -21.00
CA PHE A 355 9.92 5.46 -22.18
C PHE A 355 8.47 5.89 -22.03
N HIS A 356 7.84 5.52 -20.91
CA HIS A 356 6.44 5.86 -20.63
C HIS A 356 6.27 7.37 -20.42
N SER A 357 7.16 8.03 -19.67
CA SER A 357 7.10 9.49 -19.53
C SER A 357 7.25 10.21 -20.87
N LEU A 358 8.07 9.69 -21.79
CA LEU A 358 8.19 10.23 -23.15
C LEU A 358 6.88 10.06 -23.93
N GLY A 359 6.33 8.84 -23.97
CA GLY A 359 5.04 8.55 -24.62
C GLY A 359 3.91 9.42 -24.07
N TYR A 360 3.77 9.47 -22.74
CA TYR A 360 2.81 10.35 -22.08
C TYR A 360 3.00 11.82 -22.44
N THR A 361 4.23 12.34 -22.42
CA THR A 361 4.52 13.74 -22.77
C THR A 361 4.16 14.06 -24.22
N ILE A 362 4.36 13.10 -25.14
CA ILE A 362 3.96 13.24 -26.54
C ILE A 362 2.44 13.25 -26.65
N LEU A 363 1.76 12.24 -26.10
CA LEU A 363 0.30 12.14 -26.14
C LEU A 363 -0.39 13.34 -25.47
N ARG A 364 0.15 13.83 -24.35
CA ARG A 364 -0.37 15.01 -23.63
C ARG A 364 -0.26 16.30 -24.45
N LYS A 365 0.66 16.39 -25.42
CA LYS A 365 0.73 17.52 -26.36
C LYS A 365 -0.19 17.36 -27.56
N HIS A 366 -0.69 16.15 -27.78
CA HIS A 366 -1.53 15.76 -28.90
C HIS A 366 -2.82 15.09 -28.41
N GLU A 367 -3.41 15.59 -27.31
CA GLU A 367 -4.60 14.98 -26.68
C GLU A 367 -5.80 14.90 -27.62
N ASP A 368 -5.86 15.77 -28.63
CA ASP A 368 -6.87 15.73 -29.69
C ASP A 368 -6.89 14.37 -30.42
N PHE A 369 -5.76 13.65 -30.48
CA PHE A 369 -5.69 12.28 -31.00
C PHE A 369 -6.53 11.30 -30.17
N ILE A 370 -6.56 11.49 -28.85
CA ILE A 370 -7.38 10.71 -27.92
C ILE A 370 -8.84 11.19 -27.95
N GLY A 371 -9.05 12.47 -28.27
CA GLY A 371 -10.37 13.12 -28.35
C GLY A 371 -10.93 13.57 -26.99
N LYS A 372 -10.15 13.43 -25.91
CA LYS A 372 -10.48 13.79 -24.53
C LYS A 372 -9.20 14.17 -23.75
N SER A 373 -9.37 14.77 -22.58
CA SER A 373 -8.26 14.95 -21.62
C SER A 373 -7.70 13.58 -21.22
N LEU A 374 -6.41 13.38 -21.48
CA LEU A 374 -5.69 12.13 -21.26
C LEU A 374 -5.56 11.83 -19.77
N LYS A 375 -5.97 10.62 -19.37
CA LYS A 375 -5.81 10.12 -18.00
C LYS A 375 -5.15 8.75 -18.02
N ILE A 376 -4.16 8.55 -17.17
CA ILE A 376 -3.60 7.21 -16.94
C ILE A 376 -4.47 6.47 -15.94
N ALA A 377 -5.01 5.32 -16.36
CA ALA A 377 -5.84 4.46 -15.53
C ALA A 377 -5.00 3.75 -14.47
N GLU A 378 -5.44 3.81 -13.22
CA GLU A 378 -4.92 3.02 -12.11
C GLU A 378 -5.99 2.01 -11.65
N LYS A 379 -5.59 1.03 -10.84
CA LYS A 379 -6.49 0.03 -10.25
C LYS A 379 -7.74 0.65 -9.60
N VAL A 380 -7.58 1.82 -8.98
CA VAL A 380 -8.65 2.60 -8.34
C VAL A 380 -9.73 3.04 -9.35
N ASP A 381 -9.33 3.39 -10.58
CA ASP A 381 -10.27 3.75 -11.66
C ASP A 381 -11.07 2.57 -12.14
N TYR A 382 -10.40 1.43 -12.34
CA TYR A 382 -11.06 0.19 -12.70
C TYR A 382 -12.16 -0.12 -11.68
N TYR A 383 -11.83 -0.07 -10.39
CA TYR A 383 -12.80 -0.35 -9.33
C TYR A 383 -13.98 0.61 -9.37
N ARG A 384 -13.75 1.92 -9.52
CA ARG A 384 -14.81 2.93 -9.65
C ARG A 384 -15.72 2.63 -10.85
N LEU A 385 -15.15 2.37 -12.02
CA LEU A 385 -15.90 2.12 -13.25
C LEU A 385 -16.66 0.79 -13.17
N ILE A 386 -16.04 -0.27 -12.64
CA ILE A 386 -16.68 -1.56 -12.39
C ILE A 386 -17.90 -1.37 -11.47
N LEU A 387 -17.78 -0.60 -10.39
CA LEU A 387 -18.91 -0.34 -9.49
C LEU A 387 -20.09 0.33 -10.19
N GLN A 388 -19.81 1.29 -11.07
CA GLN A 388 -20.84 1.97 -11.87
C GLN A 388 -21.51 1.00 -12.85
N ILE A 389 -20.73 0.20 -13.55
CA ILE A 389 -21.22 -0.73 -14.59
C ILE A 389 -22.01 -1.90 -14.01
N ILE A 390 -21.65 -2.38 -12.80
CA ILE A 390 -22.34 -3.50 -12.14
C ILE A 390 -23.85 -3.23 -11.95
N ASP A 391 -24.23 -1.98 -11.74
CA ASP A 391 -25.64 -1.59 -11.61
C ASP A 391 -26.36 -1.48 -12.98
N GLU A 392 -25.61 -1.33 -14.08
CA GLU A 392 -26.15 -1.18 -15.44
C GLU A 392 -26.37 -2.52 -16.16
N ILE A 393 -25.70 -3.59 -15.72
CA ILE A 393 -25.79 -4.93 -16.33
C ILE A 393 -26.71 -5.87 -15.55
N SER A 394 -27.07 -7.00 -16.18
CA SER A 394 -27.70 -8.12 -15.48
C SER A 394 -26.81 -8.60 -14.32
N PRO A 395 -27.40 -8.98 -13.17
CA PRO A 395 -26.61 -9.50 -12.04
C PRO A 395 -25.77 -10.69 -12.48
N LEU A 396 -24.47 -10.63 -12.17
CA LEU A 396 -23.57 -11.76 -12.36
C LEU A 396 -24.05 -12.95 -11.50
N SER A 397 -24.19 -14.11 -12.13
CA SER A 397 -24.66 -15.32 -11.46
C SER A 397 -23.60 -15.90 -10.51
N GLY A 398 -24.02 -16.43 -9.34
CA GLY A 398 -23.12 -17.06 -8.38
C GLY A 398 -22.16 -16.09 -7.65
N ILE A 399 -22.51 -14.81 -7.59
CA ILE A 399 -21.71 -13.74 -6.99
C ILE A 399 -22.44 -13.12 -5.79
N ASP A 400 -21.69 -12.81 -4.73
CA ASP A 400 -22.16 -12.02 -3.58
C ASP A 400 -21.59 -10.62 -3.59
N TYR A 401 -22.51 -9.67 -3.54
CA TYR A 401 -22.20 -8.26 -3.56
C TYR A 401 -22.01 -7.67 -2.16
N ASP A 402 -22.13 -8.42 -1.05
CA ASP A 402 -21.76 -7.91 0.29
C ASP A 402 -20.24 -7.57 0.32
N GLY A 403 -19.40 -8.53 -0.11
CA GLY A 403 -17.94 -8.44 -0.12
C GLY A 403 -17.33 -7.81 -1.38
N LEU A 404 -17.69 -6.56 -1.71
CA LEU A 404 -17.16 -5.88 -2.91
C LEU A 404 -15.65 -5.57 -2.82
N THR A 405 -15.22 -5.01 -1.69
CA THR A 405 -13.87 -4.46 -1.49
C THR A 405 -12.95 -5.41 -0.73
N GLY A 406 -11.65 -5.08 -0.68
CA GLY A 406 -10.59 -5.87 -0.05
C GLY A 406 -9.81 -6.75 -1.02
N ASP A 407 -8.69 -7.33 -0.56
CA ASP A 407 -7.74 -8.08 -1.40
C ASP A 407 -8.37 -9.27 -2.13
N PHE A 408 -9.40 -9.87 -1.52
CA PHE A 408 -10.15 -11.02 -2.04
C PHE A 408 -11.61 -10.69 -2.39
N GLY A 409 -11.97 -9.39 -2.40
CA GLY A 409 -13.32 -8.93 -2.73
C GLY A 409 -13.67 -9.08 -4.21
N LEU A 410 -14.95 -8.92 -4.54
CA LEU A 410 -15.45 -9.05 -5.91
C LEU A 410 -14.70 -8.14 -6.90
N LEU A 411 -14.43 -6.88 -6.53
CA LEU A 411 -13.72 -5.94 -7.41
C LEU A 411 -12.31 -6.43 -7.76
N SER A 412 -11.59 -7.01 -6.79
CA SER A 412 -10.26 -7.59 -7.01
C SER A 412 -10.33 -8.78 -7.97
N ARG A 413 -11.34 -9.65 -7.81
CA ARG A 413 -11.57 -10.78 -8.71
C ARG A 413 -11.90 -10.34 -10.14
N ILE A 414 -12.81 -9.37 -10.30
CA ILE A 414 -13.17 -8.80 -11.60
C ILE A 414 -11.95 -8.14 -12.25
N TYR A 415 -11.22 -7.30 -11.51
CA TYR A 415 -10.02 -6.63 -12.03
C TYR A 415 -8.96 -7.63 -12.50
N ASN A 416 -8.66 -8.67 -11.71
CA ASN A 416 -7.71 -9.70 -12.13
C ASN A 416 -8.19 -10.45 -13.38
N ALA A 417 -9.49 -10.73 -13.49
CA ALA A 417 -10.05 -11.33 -14.70
C ALA A 417 -9.95 -10.39 -15.91
N VAL A 418 -10.19 -9.09 -15.75
CA VAL A 418 -9.98 -8.07 -16.79
C VAL A 418 -8.52 -8.07 -17.27
N LEU A 419 -7.54 -8.09 -16.35
CA LEU A 419 -6.12 -8.17 -16.72
C LEU A 419 -5.79 -9.44 -17.51
N SER A 420 -6.38 -10.59 -17.13
CA SER A 420 -6.22 -11.83 -17.90
C SER A 420 -6.87 -11.74 -19.27
N ILE A 421 -8.05 -11.11 -19.39
CA ILE A 421 -8.73 -10.88 -20.66
C ILE A 421 -7.88 -9.99 -21.58
N GLU A 422 -7.26 -8.92 -21.05
CA GLU A 422 -6.40 -8.05 -21.84
C GLU A 422 -5.14 -8.77 -22.35
N LYS A 423 -4.64 -9.75 -21.59
CA LYS A 423 -3.47 -10.54 -21.96
C LYS A 423 -3.80 -11.64 -22.97
N ASP A 424 -4.84 -12.44 -22.71
CA ASP A 424 -5.12 -13.68 -23.44
C ASP A 424 -6.19 -13.49 -24.54
N GLY A 425 -6.97 -12.40 -24.45
CA GLY A 425 -8.15 -12.16 -25.26
C GLY A 425 -9.42 -12.77 -24.66
N LEU A 426 -10.56 -12.09 -24.83
CA LEU A 426 -11.83 -12.46 -24.19
C LEU A 426 -12.28 -13.90 -24.51
N GLU A 427 -12.22 -14.29 -25.79
CA GLU A 427 -12.68 -15.61 -26.23
C GLU A 427 -11.78 -16.74 -25.75
N GLU A 428 -10.48 -16.50 -25.60
CA GLU A 428 -9.55 -17.50 -25.07
C GLU A 428 -9.70 -17.62 -23.56
N TRP A 429 -9.80 -16.49 -22.87
CA TRP A 429 -10.02 -16.43 -21.43
C TRP A 429 -11.29 -17.21 -21.03
N LYS A 430 -12.40 -17.05 -21.75
CA LYS A 430 -13.67 -17.75 -21.48
C LYS A 430 -13.54 -19.28 -21.45
N LYS A 431 -12.63 -19.88 -22.24
CA LYS A 431 -12.45 -21.34 -22.29
C LYS A 431 -11.87 -21.92 -21.01
N HIS A 432 -11.14 -21.11 -20.25
CA HIS A 432 -10.39 -21.53 -19.06
C HIS A 432 -10.71 -20.65 -17.84
N ALA A 433 -11.78 -19.87 -17.89
CA ALA A 433 -12.15 -18.90 -16.87
C ALA A 433 -12.54 -19.58 -15.55
N ASP A 434 -11.81 -19.29 -14.48
CA ASP A 434 -12.20 -19.60 -13.10
C ASP A 434 -13.05 -18.45 -12.52
N PHE A 435 -14.19 -18.20 -13.16
CA PHE A 435 -15.15 -17.17 -12.75
C PHE A 435 -16.59 -17.72 -12.87
N PRO A 436 -17.47 -17.52 -11.87
CA PRO A 436 -18.82 -18.12 -11.86
C PRO A 436 -19.69 -17.79 -13.08
N ASP A 437 -19.54 -16.60 -13.64
CA ASP A 437 -20.30 -16.12 -14.79
C ASP A 437 -19.38 -15.45 -15.84
N PRO A 438 -18.69 -16.24 -16.69
CA PRO A 438 -17.75 -15.72 -17.69
C PRO A 438 -18.41 -14.84 -18.76
N ASP A 439 -19.67 -15.11 -19.11
CA ASP A 439 -20.39 -14.33 -20.12
C ASP A 439 -20.86 -12.98 -19.57
N GLY A 440 -21.41 -12.95 -18.36
CA GLY A 440 -21.75 -11.70 -17.67
C GLY A 440 -20.51 -10.83 -17.45
N LEU A 441 -19.37 -11.44 -17.08
CA LEU A 441 -18.11 -10.72 -16.96
C LEU A 441 -17.58 -10.20 -18.31
N GLY A 442 -17.78 -10.94 -19.40
CA GLY A 442 -17.44 -10.47 -20.75
C GLY A 442 -18.23 -9.23 -21.17
N CYS A 443 -19.53 -9.18 -20.83
CA CYS A 443 -20.37 -7.98 -21.04
C CYS A 443 -19.88 -6.78 -20.22
N LEU A 444 -19.53 -7.02 -18.95
CA LEU A 444 -18.94 -6.00 -18.08
C LEU A 444 -17.63 -5.45 -18.66
N TYR A 445 -16.74 -6.32 -19.14
CA TYR A 445 -15.46 -5.94 -19.73
C TYR A 445 -15.63 -5.04 -20.97
N GLN A 446 -16.57 -5.37 -21.87
CA GLN A 446 -16.85 -4.55 -23.05
C GLN A 446 -17.30 -3.14 -22.66
N LYS A 447 -18.28 -3.03 -21.76
CA LYS A 447 -18.73 -1.74 -21.22
C LYS A 447 -17.62 -0.97 -20.51
N LEU A 448 -16.72 -1.67 -19.82
CA LEU A 448 -15.59 -1.07 -19.14
C LEU A 448 -14.62 -0.42 -20.13
N LYS A 449 -14.25 -1.11 -21.22
CA LYS A 449 -13.39 -0.53 -22.27
C LYS A 449 -14.05 0.65 -22.97
N GLU A 450 -15.36 0.58 -23.23
CA GLU A 450 -16.14 1.72 -23.77
C GLU A 450 -16.07 2.93 -22.83
N ARG A 451 -16.39 2.75 -21.54
CA ARG A 451 -16.41 3.86 -20.58
C ARG A 451 -15.02 4.44 -20.32
N MET A 452 -13.99 3.59 -20.26
CA MET A 452 -12.60 4.05 -20.16
C MET A 452 -12.25 4.98 -21.33
N LYS A 453 -12.60 4.60 -22.55
CA LYS A 453 -12.38 5.42 -23.74
C LYS A 453 -13.18 6.73 -23.70
N GLU A 454 -14.46 6.68 -23.31
CA GLU A 454 -15.32 7.87 -23.19
C GLU A 454 -14.80 8.91 -22.20
N GLU A 455 -14.17 8.44 -21.11
CA GLU A 455 -13.62 9.29 -20.04
C GLU A 455 -12.16 9.71 -20.26
N GLY A 456 -11.52 9.27 -21.35
CA GLY A 456 -10.14 9.60 -21.74
C GLY A 456 -9.06 8.78 -21.05
N TYR A 457 -9.42 7.61 -20.50
CA TYR A 457 -8.47 6.71 -19.85
C TYR A 457 -7.68 5.87 -20.84
N ILE A 458 -6.38 5.78 -20.60
CA ILE A 458 -5.48 4.81 -21.22
C ILE A 458 -4.73 4.03 -20.13
N CYS A 459 -4.37 2.79 -20.43
CA CYS A 459 -3.52 1.97 -19.59
C CYS A 459 -2.06 2.42 -19.65
N PHE A 460 -1.24 1.92 -18.73
CA PHE A 460 0.19 2.26 -18.68
C PHE A 460 0.91 1.85 -19.98
N ASP A 461 0.66 0.64 -20.48
CA ASP A 461 1.31 0.12 -21.68
C ASP A 461 0.79 0.78 -22.97
N GLU A 462 -0.48 1.21 -22.98
CA GLU A 462 -1.09 1.92 -24.11
C GLU A 462 -0.38 3.26 -24.41
N GLN A 463 0.37 3.85 -23.46
CA GLN A 463 1.13 5.08 -23.69
C GLN A 463 2.11 4.96 -24.86
N ILE A 464 2.81 3.83 -24.97
CA ILE A 464 3.80 3.61 -26.04
C ILE A 464 3.08 3.24 -27.34
N GLN A 465 2.11 2.33 -27.25
CA GLN A 465 1.35 1.84 -28.40
C GLN A 465 0.61 2.97 -29.12
N LEU A 466 -0.11 3.82 -28.36
CA LEU A 466 -0.82 4.96 -28.91
C LEU A 466 0.13 6.03 -29.46
N THR A 467 1.34 6.18 -28.89
CA THR A 467 2.35 7.08 -29.46
C THR A 467 2.87 6.55 -30.80
N ASN A 468 3.13 5.25 -30.92
CA ASN A 468 3.51 4.62 -32.19
C ASN A 468 2.38 4.73 -33.22
N GLN A 469 1.13 4.54 -32.79
CA GLN A 469 -0.05 4.73 -33.63
C GLN A 469 -0.17 6.19 -34.11
N LEU A 470 -0.02 7.17 -33.21
CA LEU A 470 0.01 8.59 -33.55
C LEU A 470 1.07 8.90 -34.61
N PHE A 471 2.29 8.35 -34.45
CA PHE A 471 3.36 8.55 -35.43
C PHE A 471 3.10 7.89 -36.78
N SER A 472 2.44 6.73 -36.77
CA SER A 472 2.02 6.02 -38.00
C SER A 472 0.92 6.78 -38.75
N GLU A 473 -0.10 7.26 -38.03
CA GLU A 473 -1.25 7.97 -38.61
C GLU A 473 -0.92 9.42 -39.00
N TYR A 474 -0.02 10.08 -38.25
CA TYR A 474 0.37 11.47 -38.46
C TYR A 474 1.89 11.61 -38.63
N PRO A 475 2.45 11.24 -39.81
CA PRO A 475 3.89 11.27 -40.04
C PRO A 475 4.56 12.64 -39.87
N ASP A 476 3.81 13.74 -40.04
CA ASP A 476 4.35 15.08 -39.84
C ASP A 476 4.58 15.40 -38.35
N VAL A 477 3.80 14.81 -37.45
CA VAL A 477 4.07 14.86 -36.01
C VAL A 477 5.39 14.16 -35.73
N LEU A 478 5.59 12.94 -36.24
CA LEU A 478 6.85 12.21 -36.10
C LEU A 478 8.04 13.01 -36.64
N LYS A 479 7.93 13.61 -37.83
CA LYS A 479 8.99 14.46 -38.41
C LYS A 479 9.38 15.61 -37.49
N SER A 480 8.42 16.24 -36.81
CA SER A 480 8.71 17.32 -35.86
C SER A 480 9.57 16.83 -34.68
N TYR A 481 9.30 15.61 -34.18
CA TYR A 481 10.10 14.99 -33.12
C TYR A 481 11.46 14.49 -33.61
N GLN A 482 11.56 13.98 -34.84
CA GLN A 482 12.84 13.62 -35.48
C GLN A 482 13.74 14.85 -35.69
N GLN A 483 13.16 15.99 -36.09
CA GLN A 483 13.88 17.25 -36.26
C GLN A 483 14.30 17.85 -34.91
N ARG A 484 13.43 17.74 -33.91
CA ARG A 484 13.73 18.15 -32.54
C ARG A 484 14.84 17.28 -31.98
N PHE A 485 14.63 15.98 -31.82
CA PHE A 485 15.55 15.05 -31.16
C PHE A 485 16.60 14.48 -32.12
N ARG A 486 17.52 15.32 -32.58
CA ARG A 486 18.59 14.95 -33.51
C ARG A 486 19.60 13.94 -32.94
N TYR A 487 19.66 13.76 -31.62
CA TYR A 487 20.53 12.80 -30.96
C TYR A 487 19.77 12.04 -29.88
N VAL A 488 19.70 10.71 -30.04
CA VAL A 488 18.97 9.82 -29.13
C VAL A 488 19.95 8.97 -28.34
N MET A 489 19.82 8.96 -27.02
CA MET A 489 20.66 8.22 -26.08
C MET A 489 19.77 7.36 -25.20
N ILE A 490 20.08 6.07 -25.08
CA ILE A 490 19.24 5.12 -24.35
C ILE A 490 20.11 4.32 -23.38
N ASP A 491 19.76 4.38 -22.08
CA ASP A 491 20.35 3.55 -21.03
C ASP A 491 19.48 2.32 -20.75
N GLU A 492 20.08 1.27 -20.19
CA GLU A 492 19.42 -0.01 -19.87
C GLU A 492 18.69 -0.68 -21.07
N PHE A 493 19.29 -0.62 -22.27
CA PHE A 493 18.69 -1.11 -23.53
C PHE A 493 18.42 -2.63 -23.55
N GLN A 494 18.90 -3.39 -22.58
CA GLN A 494 18.67 -4.84 -22.51
C GLN A 494 17.27 -5.26 -22.02
N ASP A 495 16.47 -4.36 -21.42
CA ASP A 495 15.14 -4.69 -20.87
C ASP A 495 13.99 -4.02 -21.63
N ILE A 496 14.20 -3.67 -22.89
CA ILE A 496 13.21 -2.97 -23.70
C ILE A 496 12.26 -3.93 -24.42
N SER A 497 11.01 -3.52 -24.59
CA SER A 497 10.01 -4.25 -25.38
C SER A 497 10.05 -3.85 -26.87
N SER A 498 9.32 -4.58 -27.71
CA SER A 498 9.17 -4.25 -29.14
C SER A 498 8.59 -2.85 -29.36
N ASP A 499 7.51 -2.52 -28.67
CA ASP A 499 6.84 -1.22 -28.81
C ASP A 499 7.78 -0.07 -28.41
N GLN A 500 8.61 -0.27 -27.38
CA GLN A 500 9.61 0.71 -26.95
C GLN A 500 10.71 0.92 -27.98
N VAL A 501 11.14 -0.16 -28.66
CA VAL A 501 12.11 -0.10 -29.76
C VAL A 501 11.53 0.65 -30.94
N ASP A 502 10.30 0.32 -31.34
CA ASP A 502 9.61 0.98 -32.46
C ASP A 502 9.52 2.49 -32.24
N LEU A 503 9.17 2.91 -31.01
CA LEU A 503 9.11 4.32 -30.64
C LEU A 503 10.44 5.04 -30.85
N VAL A 504 11.52 4.50 -30.27
CA VAL A 504 12.82 5.19 -30.30
C VAL A 504 13.50 5.07 -31.67
N TYR A 505 13.28 3.99 -32.41
CA TYR A 505 13.79 3.85 -33.78
C TYR A 505 13.06 4.76 -34.75
N ALA A 506 11.75 4.95 -34.58
CA ALA A 506 10.99 5.94 -35.35
C ALA A 506 11.56 7.35 -35.15
N ILE A 507 11.81 7.76 -33.89
CA ILE A 507 12.41 9.07 -33.58
C ILE A 507 13.84 9.17 -34.11
N ALA A 508 14.64 8.11 -33.97
CA ALA A 508 16.06 8.11 -34.32
C ALA A 508 16.36 7.76 -35.79
N SER A 509 15.37 7.82 -36.69
CA SER A 509 15.51 7.38 -38.10
C SER A 509 16.65 8.06 -38.88
N HIS A 510 17.12 9.22 -38.42
CA HIS A 510 18.30 9.92 -38.94
C HIS A 510 19.65 9.23 -38.60
N GLY A 511 19.64 8.20 -37.75
CA GLY A 511 20.80 7.35 -37.46
C GLY A 511 21.73 7.81 -36.34
N ASN A 512 21.39 8.87 -35.59
CA ASN A 512 22.19 9.30 -34.43
C ASN A 512 21.59 8.72 -33.15
N ILE A 513 21.86 7.45 -32.92
CA ILE A 513 21.38 6.69 -31.77
C ILE A 513 22.54 6.03 -31.04
N VAL A 514 22.62 6.25 -29.73
CA VAL A 514 23.58 5.56 -28.86
C VAL A 514 22.82 4.78 -27.81
N VAL A 515 22.97 3.46 -27.82
CA VAL A 515 22.34 2.57 -26.85
C VAL A 515 23.39 1.98 -25.93
N VAL A 516 23.05 1.83 -24.65
CA VAL A 516 23.92 1.25 -23.64
C VAL A 516 23.15 0.19 -22.88
N GLY A 517 23.77 -0.96 -22.69
CA GLY A 517 23.16 -2.05 -21.96
C GLY A 517 24.16 -3.04 -21.41
N ASP A 518 23.65 -3.89 -20.54
CA ASP A 518 24.33 -5.07 -20.03
C ASP A 518 23.40 -6.26 -20.17
N ASP A 519 23.65 -7.07 -21.19
CA ASP A 519 22.89 -8.26 -21.56
C ASP A 519 22.74 -9.28 -20.41
N ASP A 520 23.70 -9.33 -19.48
CA ASP A 520 23.65 -10.19 -18.29
C ASP A 520 22.76 -9.61 -17.16
N GLN A 521 22.29 -8.36 -17.31
CA GLN A 521 21.37 -7.69 -16.38
C GLN A 521 19.94 -7.56 -16.92
N SER A 522 19.58 -8.37 -17.92
CA SER A 522 18.20 -8.50 -18.43
C SER A 522 17.37 -9.37 -17.48
N ILE A 523 16.40 -8.75 -16.79
CA ILE A 523 15.60 -9.39 -15.70
C ILE A 523 14.11 -8.98 -15.70
N TYR A 524 13.64 -8.31 -16.75
CA TYR A 524 12.24 -7.88 -16.90
C TYR A 524 11.52 -8.58 -18.05
N SER A 525 11.85 -9.86 -18.33
CA SER A 525 11.23 -10.62 -19.44
C SER A 525 9.71 -10.77 -19.25
N TRP A 526 9.28 -10.93 -18.00
CA TRP A 526 7.89 -11.01 -17.59
C TRP A 526 7.09 -9.71 -17.81
N ARG A 527 7.77 -8.59 -18.10
CA ARG A 527 7.18 -7.31 -18.56
C ARG A 527 7.31 -7.10 -20.07
N GLY A 528 7.69 -8.14 -20.82
CA GLY A 528 7.94 -8.07 -22.27
C GLY A 528 9.31 -7.51 -22.67
N GLY A 529 10.20 -7.25 -21.71
CA GLY A 529 11.56 -6.79 -21.99
C GLY A 529 12.44 -7.88 -22.60
N SER A 530 13.28 -7.53 -23.57
CA SER A 530 14.15 -8.50 -24.25
C SER A 530 15.54 -7.94 -24.55
N ASN A 531 16.57 -8.73 -24.28
CA ASN A 531 17.94 -8.40 -24.67
C ASN A 531 18.21 -8.62 -26.17
N TYR A 532 17.26 -9.21 -26.91
CA TYR A 532 17.34 -9.47 -28.34
C TYR A 532 17.76 -8.23 -29.12
N TYR A 533 17.13 -7.08 -28.86
CA TYR A 533 17.41 -5.83 -29.58
C TYR A 533 18.83 -5.31 -29.34
N LEU A 534 19.41 -5.57 -28.17
CA LEU A 534 20.80 -5.22 -27.88
C LEU A 534 21.77 -6.15 -28.63
N LEU A 535 21.50 -7.45 -28.64
CA LEU A 535 22.33 -8.47 -29.32
C LEU A 535 22.32 -8.30 -30.84
N HIS A 536 21.15 -7.94 -31.40
CA HIS A 536 20.93 -7.78 -32.84
C HIS A 536 21.02 -6.31 -33.31
N PHE A 537 21.57 -5.42 -32.48
CA PHE A 537 21.65 -3.99 -32.82
C PHE A 537 22.38 -3.71 -34.13
N GLN A 538 23.45 -4.47 -34.43
CA GLN A 538 24.21 -4.34 -35.68
C GLN A 538 23.43 -4.79 -36.92
N GLU A 539 22.46 -5.69 -36.77
CA GLU A 539 21.61 -6.13 -37.88
C GLU A 539 20.60 -5.03 -38.23
N MET A 540 20.07 -4.34 -37.22
CA MET A 540 19.15 -3.21 -37.38
C MET A 540 19.87 -1.93 -37.84
N TRP A 541 21.11 -1.73 -37.40
CA TRP A 541 21.94 -0.57 -37.74
C TRP A 541 23.28 -1.04 -38.34
N SER A 542 23.28 -1.29 -39.64
CA SER A 542 24.40 -1.90 -40.39
C SER A 542 25.73 -1.13 -40.31
N ASN A 543 25.71 0.18 -40.08
CA ASN A 543 26.89 1.02 -39.91
C ASN A 543 27.24 1.30 -38.43
N SER A 544 26.69 0.53 -37.48
CA SER A 544 26.86 0.79 -36.06
C SER A 544 28.23 0.38 -35.53
N LYS A 545 28.79 1.23 -34.66
CA LYS A 545 29.98 0.91 -33.88
C LYS A 545 29.57 0.11 -32.64
N ILE A 546 30.29 -0.96 -32.34
CA ILE A 546 30.20 -1.65 -31.05
C ILE A 546 31.40 -1.27 -30.19
N VAL A 547 31.14 -0.85 -28.95
CA VAL A 547 32.16 -0.61 -27.94
C VAL A 547 31.85 -1.47 -26.71
N ILE A 548 32.81 -2.28 -26.29
CA ILE A 548 32.70 -3.09 -25.06
C ILE A 548 33.41 -2.35 -23.92
N LEU A 549 32.74 -2.18 -22.78
CA LEU A 549 33.32 -1.63 -21.54
C LEU A 549 33.62 -2.79 -20.57
N PRO A 550 34.89 -3.24 -20.45
CA PRO A 550 35.27 -4.42 -19.66
C PRO A 550 35.57 -4.10 -18.18
N ASP A 551 35.85 -2.84 -17.86
CA ASP A 551 36.29 -2.40 -16.55
C ASP A 551 35.13 -2.28 -15.56
N ASN A 552 35.29 -2.85 -14.36
CA ASN A 552 34.38 -2.70 -13.23
C ASN A 552 35.04 -1.83 -12.15
N PHE A 553 34.35 -0.75 -11.78
CA PHE A 553 34.80 0.21 -10.75
C PHE A 553 34.05 0.07 -9.42
N ARG A 554 33.17 -0.93 -9.29
CA ARG A 554 32.26 -1.08 -8.15
C ARG A 554 32.70 -2.18 -7.19
N SER A 555 32.86 -3.38 -7.71
CA SER A 555 32.97 -4.63 -6.96
C SER A 555 34.41 -5.11 -6.96
N VAL A 556 34.81 -5.77 -5.88
CA VAL A 556 36.11 -6.44 -5.79
C VAL A 556 36.18 -7.66 -6.70
N ASP A 557 37.40 -8.03 -7.08
CA ASP A 557 37.72 -9.15 -7.96
C ASP A 557 37.03 -10.47 -7.59
N HIS A 558 37.12 -10.93 -6.34
CA HIS A 558 36.52 -12.22 -5.95
C HIS A 558 34.99 -12.28 -6.09
N ILE A 559 34.28 -11.15 -5.90
CA ILE A 559 32.83 -11.08 -6.14
C ILE A 559 32.56 -11.24 -7.64
N LEU A 560 33.35 -10.58 -8.49
CA LEU A 560 33.20 -10.65 -9.94
C LEU A 560 33.58 -12.02 -10.50
N GLU A 561 34.59 -12.69 -9.94
CA GLU A 561 34.95 -14.07 -10.30
C GLU A 561 33.78 -15.02 -10.03
N ALA A 562 33.17 -14.94 -8.85
CA ALA A 562 31.99 -15.74 -8.51
C ALA A 562 30.79 -15.43 -9.42
N ALA A 563 30.52 -14.14 -9.66
CA ALA A 563 29.43 -13.71 -10.55
C ALA A 563 29.67 -14.16 -12.01
N ASN A 564 30.93 -14.15 -12.47
CA ASN A 564 31.30 -14.61 -13.80
C ASN A 564 31.15 -16.12 -13.97
N ALA A 565 31.50 -16.89 -12.94
CA ALA A 565 31.30 -18.33 -12.95
C ALA A 565 29.82 -18.70 -13.11
N LEU A 566 28.92 -17.96 -12.45
CA LEU A 566 27.47 -18.13 -12.58
C LEU A 566 26.99 -17.86 -14.02
N ILE A 567 27.35 -16.70 -14.58
CA ILE A 567 26.79 -16.20 -15.84
C ILE A 567 27.43 -16.84 -17.08
N ALA A 568 28.57 -17.53 -16.95
CA ALA A 568 29.24 -18.24 -18.02
C ALA A 568 28.38 -19.35 -18.67
N ASN A 569 27.37 -19.86 -17.95
CA ASN A 569 26.45 -20.88 -18.44
C ASN A 569 25.29 -20.34 -19.28
N ASN A 570 25.12 -19.01 -19.38
CA ASN A 570 24.13 -18.42 -20.28
C ASN A 570 24.68 -18.35 -21.71
N THR A 571 23.82 -18.63 -22.68
CA THR A 571 24.15 -18.76 -24.10
C THR A 571 23.84 -17.50 -24.91
N ASN A 572 22.76 -16.79 -24.56
CA ASN A 572 22.30 -15.58 -25.26
C ASN A 572 22.96 -14.32 -24.72
N ARG A 573 24.28 -14.19 -24.92
CA ARG A 573 25.09 -13.09 -24.38
C ARG A 573 26.29 -12.74 -25.25
N TYR A 574 26.77 -11.51 -25.12
CA TYR A 574 28.08 -11.10 -25.60
C TYR A 574 29.18 -11.74 -24.75
N ARG A 575 30.20 -12.30 -25.41
CA ARG A 575 31.42 -12.73 -24.71
C ARG A 575 32.21 -11.50 -24.28
N LYS A 576 32.21 -11.21 -22.98
CA LYS A 576 32.93 -10.08 -22.39
C LYS A 576 33.86 -10.54 -21.27
N SER A 577 35.02 -9.90 -21.19
CA SER A 577 35.99 -10.11 -20.11
C SER A 577 35.81 -9.02 -19.06
N LEU A 578 35.66 -9.39 -17.78
CA LEU A 578 35.55 -8.43 -16.68
C LEU A 578 36.93 -8.14 -16.08
N ARG A 579 37.23 -6.85 -15.89
CA ARG A 579 38.44 -6.39 -15.22
C ARG A 579 38.07 -5.57 -13.98
N SER A 580 38.36 -6.10 -12.79
CA SER A 580 38.19 -5.36 -11.54
C SER A 580 39.27 -4.30 -11.36
N HIS A 581 38.89 -3.11 -10.91
CA HIS A 581 39.81 -2.09 -10.40
C HIS A 581 40.04 -2.18 -8.88
N HIS A 582 39.27 -3.02 -8.18
CA HIS A 582 39.39 -3.23 -6.74
C HIS A 582 39.81 -4.68 -6.45
N ARG A 583 40.80 -4.85 -5.57
CA ARG A 583 41.23 -6.18 -5.11
C ARG A 583 40.83 -6.39 -3.67
N ALA A 584 40.38 -7.60 -3.34
CA ALA A 584 40.13 -8.02 -1.98
C ALA A 584 40.86 -9.33 -1.67
N THR A 585 41.04 -9.60 -0.37
CA THR A 585 41.54 -10.90 0.12
C THR A 585 40.41 -11.83 0.55
N VAL A 586 39.20 -11.29 0.77
CA VAL A 586 38.05 -12.03 1.29
C VAL A 586 37.19 -12.49 0.12
N ARG A 587 36.89 -13.79 0.07
CA ARG A 587 35.96 -14.36 -0.90
C ARG A 587 34.51 -14.19 -0.43
N PRO A 588 33.53 -14.23 -1.36
CA PRO A 588 32.13 -14.35 -0.98
C PRO A 588 31.90 -15.53 -0.03
N ILE A 589 31.12 -15.33 1.03
CA ILE A 589 30.85 -16.36 2.03
C ILE A 589 29.54 -17.05 1.71
N TYR A 590 29.56 -18.38 1.64
CA TYR A 590 28.34 -19.17 1.47
C TYR A 590 28.04 -19.98 2.74
N ARG A 591 26.79 -19.90 3.22
CA ARG A 591 26.34 -20.64 4.41
C ARG A 591 25.02 -21.35 4.15
N LYS A 592 24.99 -22.64 4.51
CA LYS A 592 23.82 -23.50 4.45
C LYS A 592 23.05 -23.51 5.77
N ASN A 593 21.76 -23.84 5.70
CA ASN A 593 20.90 -24.06 6.87
C ASN A 593 20.86 -22.86 7.82
N VAL A 594 20.80 -21.65 7.27
CA VAL A 594 20.82 -20.41 8.04
C VAL A 594 19.42 -20.08 8.54
N LEU A 595 19.28 -20.01 9.86
CA LEU A 595 18.08 -19.50 10.51
C LEU A 595 18.02 -17.98 10.30
N VAL A 596 16.80 -17.45 10.14
CA VAL A 596 16.59 -16.01 9.92
C VAL A 596 17.23 -15.18 11.03
N ASP A 597 17.13 -15.63 12.29
CA ASP A 597 17.67 -14.91 13.46
C ASP A 597 19.20 -14.76 13.42
N THR A 598 19.92 -15.62 12.68
CA THR A 598 21.38 -15.52 12.50
C THR A 598 21.78 -14.29 11.69
N ILE A 599 20.86 -13.71 10.91
CA ILE A 599 21.12 -12.47 10.16
C ILE A 599 21.49 -11.32 11.10
N ARG A 600 20.87 -11.26 12.29
CA ARG A 600 21.22 -10.27 13.32
C ARG A 600 22.70 -10.37 13.69
N ASP A 601 23.19 -11.59 13.90
CA ASP A 601 24.58 -11.81 14.31
C ASP A 601 25.56 -11.46 13.18
N LEU A 602 25.14 -11.64 11.92
CA LEU A 602 25.89 -11.22 10.73
C LEU A 602 25.97 -9.69 10.65
N VAL A 603 24.84 -8.99 10.84
CA VAL A 603 24.81 -7.52 10.89
C VAL A 603 25.72 -7.00 12.01
N ALA A 604 25.61 -7.55 13.22
CA ALA A 604 26.49 -7.19 14.33
C ALA A 604 27.97 -7.45 14.02
N SER A 605 28.28 -8.50 13.25
CA SER A 605 29.65 -8.77 12.80
C SER A 605 30.15 -7.75 11.77
N ALA A 606 29.28 -7.29 10.87
CA ALA A 606 29.62 -6.23 9.92
C ALA A 606 29.88 -4.90 10.64
N GLU A 607 29.10 -4.57 11.67
CA GLU A 607 29.33 -3.39 12.51
C GLU A 607 30.66 -3.46 13.27
N ARG A 608 30.98 -4.61 13.88
CA ARG A 608 32.31 -4.84 14.49
C ARG A 608 33.46 -4.67 13.50
N SER A 609 33.19 -4.84 12.20
CA SER A 609 34.14 -4.64 11.11
C SER A 609 34.13 -3.22 10.55
N GLY A 610 33.39 -2.29 11.17
CA GLY A 610 33.37 -0.87 10.84
C GLY A 610 32.30 -0.44 9.82
N TYR A 611 31.39 -1.31 9.41
CA TYR A 611 30.27 -0.96 8.52
C TYR A 611 29.09 -0.40 9.32
N LYS A 612 28.47 0.66 8.83
CA LYS A 612 27.23 1.17 9.42
C LYS A 612 26.03 0.35 8.94
N PRO A 613 24.88 0.36 9.66
CA PRO A 613 23.67 -0.31 9.19
C PRO A 613 23.27 0.07 7.75
N GLY A 614 23.40 1.35 7.37
CA GLY A 614 23.14 1.84 6.01
C GLY A 614 24.08 1.31 4.93
N ASP A 615 25.23 0.75 5.29
CA ASP A 615 26.16 0.10 4.37
C ASP A 615 25.74 -1.34 4.01
N ILE A 616 24.68 -1.85 4.65
CA ILE A 616 24.24 -3.24 4.55
C ILE A 616 22.90 -3.29 3.80
N ALA A 617 22.88 -4.08 2.73
CA ALA A 617 21.66 -4.46 2.03
C ALA A 617 21.37 -5.95 2.21
N ILE A 618 20.11 -6.28 2.50
CA ILE A 618 19.62 -7.65 2.53
C ILE A 618 18.64 -7.86 1.37
N ILE A 619 19.00 -8.78 0.48
CA ILE A 619 18.31 -9.08 -0.75
C ILE A 619 17.65 -10.46 -0.64
N ALA A 620 16.39 -10.59 -1.05
CA ALA A 620 15.72 -11.88 -1.18
C ALA A 620 14.86 -11.93 -2.45
N ARG A 621 14.45 -13.13 -2.87
CA ARG A 621 13.60 -13.30 -4.06
C ARG A 621 12.18 -12.76 -3.86
N LYS A 622 11.63 -12.90 -2.64
CA LYS A 622 10.23 -12.61 -2.28
C LYS A 622 10.13 -11.68 -1.07
N ASN A 623 9.16 -10.77 -1.08
CA ASN A 623 8.87 -9.87 0.05
C ASN A 623 8.60 -10.63 1.36
N LYS A 624 7.94 -11.80 1.30
CA LYS A 624 7.64 -12.62 2.47
C LYS A 624 8.88 -13.03 3.26
N ALA A 625 10.02 -13.26 2.59
CA ALA A 625 11.28 -13.55 3.26
C ALA A 625 11.80 -12.29 3.98
N LEU A 626 11.80 -11.15 3.29
CA LEU A 626 12.22 -9.86 3.85
C LEU A 626 11.37 -9.44 5.06
N GLU A 627 10.06 -9.70 5.04
CA GLU A 627 9.18 -9.43 6.20
C GLU A 627 9.56 -10.26 7.43
N LYS A 628 9.96 -11.53 7.25
CA LYS A 628 10.48 -12.35 8.35
C LYS A 628 11.81 -11.81 8.88
N ILE A 629 12.69 -11.40 7.98
CA ILE A 629 13.99 -10.82 8.32
C ILE A 629 13.79 -9.51 9.09
N LYS A 630 12.91 -8.62 8.61
CA LYS A 630 12.55 -7.39 9.32
C LYS A 630 12.11 -7.67 10.75
N LYS A 631 11.19 -8.62 10.95
CA LYS A 631 10.73 -9.01 12.30
C LYS A 631 11.86 -9.51 13.20
N SER A 632 12.86 -10.18 12.66
CA SER A 632 14.04 -10.63 13.43
C SER A 632 15.00 -9.49 13.80
N LEU A 633 14.97 -8.39 13.04
CA LEU A 633 15.79 -7.19 13.26
C LEU A 633 15.09 -6.15 14.16
N ASP A 634 13.75 -6.15 14.19
CA ASP A 634 12.95 -5.21 14.96
C ASP A 634 13.35 -5.23 16.45
N GLY A 635 13.56 -4.04 17.03
CA GLY A 635 14.05 -3.87 18.41
C GLY A 635 15.58 -3.83 18.55
N PHE A 636 16.34 -4.21 17.52
CA PHE A 636 17.80 -4.16 17.50
C PHE A 636 18.34 -3.18 16.45
N TYR A 637 17.74 -3.19 15.26
CA TYR A 637 18.16 -2.37 14.13
C TYR A 637 16.98 -1.65 13.48
N LEU A 638 17.24 -0.46 12.97
CA LEU A 638 16.35 0.16 12.00
C LEU A 638 16.55 -0.55 10.65
N ALA A 639 15.46 -1.08 10.09
CA ALA A 639 15.46 -1.70 8.78
C ALA A 639 14.28 -1.19 7.96
N THR A 640 14.52 -0.91 6.69
CA THR A 640 13.46 -0.44 5.78
C THR A 640 12.36 -1.48 5.69
N SER A 641 11.10 -1.04 5.60
CA SER A 641 10.00 -1.96 5.27
C SER A 641 10.17 -2.48 3.84
N PRO A 642 9.99 -3.79 3.59
CA PRO A 642 10.06 -4.35 2.23
C PRO A 642 9.04 -3.71 1.27
N LYS A 643 7.90 -3.30 1.83
CA LYS A 643 6.83 -2.56 1.15
C LYS A 643 6.33 -1.44 2.06
N THR A 644 6.38 -0.20 1.60
CA THR A 644 5.76 0.95 2.27
C THR A 644 4.63 1.46 1.39
N LEU A 645 3.39 1.31 1.83
CA LEU A 645 2.21 1.73 1.07
C LEU A 645 1.97 3.23 1.23
N LEU A 646 1.71 3.92 0.13
CA LEU A 646 1.39 5.35 0.12
C LEU A 646 0.20 5.68 1.02
N ILE A 647 -0.87 4.89 0.97
CA ILE A 647 -2.07 5.12 1.79
C ILE A 647 -1.83 4.95 3.30
N LYS A 648 -0.71 4.32 3.70
CA LYS A 648 -0.29 4.16 5.10
C LYS A 648 0.76 5.18 5.51
N ASP A 649 1.21 6.01 4.57
CA ASP A 649 2.20 7.06 4.80
C ASP A 649 1.58 8.20 5.61
N GLU A 650 2.31 8.67 6.62
CA GLU A 650 1.82 9.71 7.51
C GLU A 650 1.60 11.05 6.78
N VAL A 651 2.44 11.34 5.77
CA VAL A 651 2.33 12.55 4.95
C VAL A 651 1.11 12.46 4.03
N PHE A 652 0.85 11.29 3.46
CA PHE A 652 -0.38 11.04 2.68
C PHE A 652 -1.63 11.31 3.53
N ILE A 653 -1.69 10.73 4.73
CA ILE A 653 -2.83 10.88 5.64
C ILE A 653 -3.03 12.36 6.01
N ALA A 654 -1.94 13.08 6.32
CA ALA A 654 -2.01 14.49 6.68
C ALA A 654 -2.52 15.37 5.54
N ILE A 655 -1.99 15.18 4.33
CA ILE A 655 -2.44 15.92 3.15
C ILE A 655 -3.91 15.62 2.88
N ARG A 656 -4.31 14.34 2.88
CA ARG A 656 -5.71 13.94 2.72
C ARG A 656 -6.60 14.59 3.77
N ASP A 657 -6.18 14.61 5.03
CA ASP A 657 -6.96 15.20 6.12
C ASP A 657 -7.06 16.73 5.98
N THR A 658 -6.00 17.43 5.55
CA THR A 658 -6.05 18.87 5.23
C THR A 658 -7.02 19.14 4.07
N PHE A 659 -6.97 18.35 3.00
CA PHE A 659 -7.93 18.45 1.89
C PHE A 659 -9.36 18.13 2.34
N SER A 660 -9.54 17.16 3.24
CA SER A 660 -10.85 16.83 3.81
C SER A 660 -11.43 18.01 4.57
N LEU A 661 -10.66 18.59 5.50
CA LEU A 661 -11.10 19.76 6.28
C LEU A 661 -11.36 20.98 5.40
N TYR A 662 -10.58 21.18 4.33
CA TYR A 662 -10.82 22.25 3.36
C TYR A 662 -12.16 22.05 2.62
N VAL A 663 -12.44 20.83 2.12
CA VAL A 663 -13.66 20.54 1.33
C VAL A 663 -14.91 20.46 2.21
N THR A 664 -14.79 19.94 3.43
CA THR A 664 -15.93 19.76 4.36
C THR A 664 -16.13 20.94 5.31
N ASN A 665 -15.34 22.01 5.17
CA ASN A 665 -15.31 23.13 6.10
C ASN A 665 -15.15 22.68 7.56
N PHE A 666 -14.12 21.88 7.83
CA PHE A 666 -13.76 21.32 9.14
C PHE A 666 -14.73 20.28 9.72
N HIS A 667 -15.81 19.90 9.01
CA HIS A 667 -16.77 18.88 9.45
C HIS A 667 -16.37 17.43 9.07
N ASP A 668 -15.08 17.09 9.22
CA ASP A 668 -14.59 15.69 9.23
C ASP A 668 -13.95 15.40 10.60
N PRO A 669 -14.66 14.75 11.54
CA PRO A 669 -14.17 14.53 12.91
C PRO A 669 -12.86 13.75 12.99
N LEU A 670 -12.63 12.80 12.08
CA LEU A 670 -11.42 11.99 12.09
C LEU A 670 -10.22 12.80 11.58
N ALA A 671 -10.40 13.53 10.49
CA ALA A 671 -9.38 14.43 9.97
C ALA A 671 -9.05 15.54 10.98
N LEU A 672 -10.08 16.13 11.62
CA LEU A 672 -9.90 17.17 12.63
C LEU A 672 -9.10 16.64 13.82
N TYR A 673 -9.48 15.48 14.36
CA TYR A 673 -8.75 14.86 15.47
C TYR A 673 -7.28 14.60 15.13
N ARG A 674 -7.01 13.99 13.96
CA ARG A 674 -5.64 13.70 13.52
C ARG A 674 -4.82 14.97 13.33
N GLN A 675 -5.41 16.03 12.80
CA GLN A 675 -4.72 17.31 12.62
C GLN A 675 -4.47 18.02 13.96
N LEU A 676 -5.43 18.04 14.88
CA LEU A 676 -5.21 18.58 16.22
C LEU A 676 -4.09 17.82 16.95
N LYS A 677 -4.15 16.49 16.92
CA LYS A 677 -3.12 15.62 17.53
C LYS A 677 -1.75 15.88 16.93
N ARG A 678 -1.63 15.87 15.60
CA ARG A 678 -0.40 16.21 14.87
C ARG A 678 0.17 17.55 15.31
N ASN A 679 -0.69 18.56 15.41
CA ASN A 679 -0.34 19.91 15.80
C ASN A 679 -0.16 20.09 17.33
N GLY A 680 -0.11 18.99 18.10
CA GLY A 680 0.31 18.98 19.49
C GLY A 680 -0.80 18.93 20.52
N TYR A 681 -2.05 18.69 20.11
CA TYR A 681 -3.20 18.62 21.03
C TYR A 681 -3.98 17.30 20.87
N GLU A 682 -3.85 16.41 21.86
CA GLU A 682 -4.63 15.16 21.93
C GLU A 682 -5.95 15.42 22.67
N LEU A 683 -7.12 15.12 22.05
CA LEU A 683 -8.41 15.31 22.72
C LEU A 683 -8.50 14.46 23.99
N ASP A 684 -8.59 15.15 25.12
CA ASP A 684 -8.83 14.62 26.46
C ASP A 684 -10.15 15.12 27.06
N ILE A 685 -10.92 15.89 26.29
CA ILE A 685 -12.19 16.50 26.68
C ILE A 685 -13.40 15.68 26.19
N PRO A 686 -14.59 15.85 26.81
CA PRO A 686 -15.82 15.28 26.29
C PRO A 686 -16.19 15.94 24.95
N VAL A 687 -16.34 15.15 23.90
CA VAL A 687 -16.79 15.61 22.58
C VAL A 687 -17.90 14.70 22.04
N GLU A 688 -18.89 15.31 21.40
CA GLU A 688 -19.86 14.57 20.59
C GLU A 688 -19.27 14.36 19.20
N ARG A 689 -19.24 13.10 18.73
CA ARG A 689 -18.56 12.75 17.48
C ARG A 689 -19.07 13.54 16.27
N ASP A 690 -20.39 13.58 16.10
CA ASP A 690 -21.02 14.21 14.92
C ASP A 690 -21.01 15.75 15.01
N HIS A 691 -20.63 16.29 16.17
CA HIS A 691 -20.48 17.73 16.46
C HIS A 691 -19.12 18.02 17.12
N MET A 692 -18.06 17.37 16.63
CA MET A 692 -16.75 17.39 17.30
C MET A 692 -16.16 18.80 17.31
N LEU A 693 -16.25 19.50 16.18
CA LEU A 693 -15.76 20.86 16.05
C LEU A 693 -16.50 21.79 17.03
N GLU A 694 -17.83 21.76 17.01
CA GLU A 694 -18.68 22.60 17.84
C GLU A 694 -18.47 22.32 19.33
N SER A 695 -18.34 21.03 19.70
CA SER A 695 -18.01 20.62 21.07
C SER A 695 -16.65 21.19 21.51
N PHE A 696 -15.64 21.08 20.65
CA PHE A 696 -14.29 21.58 20.90
C PHE A 696 -14.26 23.10 21.04
N LEU A 697 -14.84 23.83 20.09
CA LEU A 697 -14.92 25.28 20.08
C LEU A 697 -15.67 25.79 21.32
N LYS A 698 -16.81 25.19 21.66
CA LYS A 698 -17.59 25.55 22.85
C LYS A 698 -16.82 25.30 24.13
N TYR A 699 -16.10 24.19 24.24
CA TYR A 699 -15.33 23.86 25.44
C TYR A 699 -14.20 24.87 25.70
N PHE A 700 -13.52 25.31 24.63
CA PHE A 700 -12.40 26.26 24.72
C PHE A 700 -12.80 27.73 24.48
N ASN A 701 -14.08 28.01 24.24
CA ASN A 701 -14.60 29.34 23.89
C ASN A 701 -13.87 29.98 22.69
N LEU A 702 -13.73 29.22 21.61
CA LEU A 702 -13.06 29.62 20.38
C LEU A 702 -14.09 29.97 19.28
N PRO A 703 -13.82 30.97 18.42
CA PRO A 703 -14.64 31.23 17.24
C PRO A 703 -14.54 30.12 16.20
N GLU A 704 -15.55 30.02 15.33
CA GLU A 704 -15.57 29.05 14.23
C GLU A 704 -14.46 29.33 13.20
N PRO A 705 -13.79 28.30 12.65
CA PRO A 705 -12.76 28.50 11.62
C PRO A 705 -13.32 29.12 10.34
N ASP A 706 -12.70 30.19 9.88
CA ASP A 706 -12.94 30.81 8.58
C ASP A 706 -11.60 30.94 7.81
N LEU A 707 -11.57 30.40 6.59
CA LEU A 707 -10.39 30.46 5.72
C LEU A 707 -10.07 31.88 5.25
N TYR A 708 -11.05 32.79 5.28
CA TYR A 708 -10.94 34.15 4.76
C TYR A 708 -10.73 35.20 5.86
N ASP A 709 -11.01 34.88 7.12
CA ASP A 709 -10.80 35.78 8.25
C ASP A 709 -9.30 35.81 8.64
N PRO A 710 -8.62 36.97 8.54
CA PRO A 710 -7.22 37.10 8.92
C PRO A 710 -6.98 37.12 10.44
N ASP A 711 -7.97 37.53 11.24
CA ASP A 711 -7.80 37.82 12.67
C ASP A 711 -7.89 36.55 13.53
N LEU A 712 -8.49 35.48 13.02
CA LEU A 712 -8.68 34.22 13.75
C LEU A 712 -7.38 33.57 14.23
N LEU A 713 -6.28 33.72 13.48
CA LEU A 713 -5.01 33.07 13.85
C LEU A 713 -4.48 33.60 15.18
N GLU A 714 -4.50 34.92 15.39
CA GLU A 714 -4.06 35.54 16.65
C GLU A 714 -4.98 35.16 17.82
N ILE A 715 -6.30 35.11 17.58
CA ILE A 715 -7.29 34.68 18.59
C ILE A 715 -7.03 33.25 19.05
N TYR A 716 -6.76 32.35 18.11
CA TYR A 716 -6.47 30.96 18.41
C TYR A 716 -5.12 30.79 19.12
N GLU A 717 -4.07 31.45 18.67
CA GLU A 717 -2.74 31.36 19.29
C GLU A 717 -2.75 31.86 20.74
N ALA A 718 -3.56 32.87 21.05
CA ALA A 718 -3.75 33.38 22.40
C ALA A 718 -4.43 32.36 23.36
N SER A 719 -5.05 31.31 22.83
CA SER A 719 -5.85 30.34 23.59
C SER A 719 -5.08 29.07 24.00
N GLY A 720 -3.75 29.11 23.97
CA GLY A 720 -2.87 28.03 24.42
C GLY A 720 -2.82 26.84 23.44
N SER A 721 -2.38 25.67 23.92
CA SER A 721 -2.17 24.49 23.06
C SER A 721 -3.36 24.08 22.18
N PRO A 722 -4.64 24.05 22.64
CA PRO A 722 -5.76 23.69 21.77
C PRO A 722 -5.98 24.71 20.66
N GLY A 723 -5.89 26.01 20.97
CA GLY A 723 -6.02 27.08 20.00
C GLY A 723 -4.86 27.09 19.00
N ILE A 724 -3.61 26.95 19.45
CA ILE A 724 -2.43 26.84 18.57
C ILE A 724 -2.58 25.65 17.60
N ALA A 725 -3.08 24.51 18.08
CA ALA A 725 -3.32 23.35 17.23
C ALA A 725 -4.39 23.63 16.16
N LEU A 726 -5.46 24.35 16.52
CA LEU A 726 -6.48 24.78 15.56
C LEU A 726 -5.94 25.83 14.56
N ALA A 727 -5.14 26.80 15.02
CA ALA A 727 -4.51 27.81 14.17
C ALA A 727 -3.58 27.20 13.12
N ARG A 728 -2.78 26.20 13.50
CA ARG A 728 -1.93 25.44 12.57
C ARG A 728 -2.76 24.63 11.58
N THR A 729 -3.85 24.02 12.04
CA THR A 729 -4.79 23.28 11.18
C THR A 729 -5.42 24.21 10.14
N LEU A 730 -5.92 25.38 10.56
CA LEU A 730 -6.45 26.42 9.68
C LEU A 730 -5.41 26.93 8.69
N SER A 731 -4.20 27.21 9.16
CA SER A 731 -3.09 27.67 8.31
C SER A 731 -2.71 26.66 7.23
N SER A 732 -2.74 25.36 7.54
CA SER A 732 -2.51 24.31 6.54
C SER A 732 -3.60 24.30 5.45
N CYS A 733 -4.87 24.51 5.83
CA CYS A 733 -5.99 24.58 4.88
C CYS A 733 -5.90 25.86 4.01
N LYS A 734 -5.49 26.99 4.60
CA LYS A 734 -5.24 28.24 3.86
C LYS A 734 -4.18 28.08 2.76
N LYS A 735 -3.27 27.10 2.85
CA LYS A 735 -2.31 26.82 1.75
C LYS A 735 -2.98 26.41 0.44
N LEU A 736 -4.15 25.76 0.48
CA LEU A 736 -4.91 25.45 -0.73
C LEU A 736 -5.48 26.70 -1.41
N LEU A 737 -5.82 27.74 -0.64
CA LEU A 737 -6.44 28.95 -1.18
C LEU A 737 -5.47 29.79 -2.02
N TYR A 738 -4.18 29.77 -1.66
CA TYR A 738 -3.16 30.63 -2.25
C TYR A 738 -2.21 29.90 -3.22
N ALA A 739 -2.40 28.59 -3.40
CA ALA A 739 -1.55 27.80 -4.28
C ALA A 739 -1.84 28.08 -5.76
N GLN A 740 -0.81 27.98 -6.60
CA GLN A 740 -0.95 28.16 -8.06
C GLN A 740 -1.73 27.02 -8.72
N ASP A 741 -1.48 25.81 -8.24
CA ASP A 741 -2.15 24.58 -8.63
C ASP A 741 -2.16 23.58 -7.46
N LEU A 742 -2.79 22.41 -7.65
CA LEU A 742 -2.91 21.41 -6.59
C LEU A 742 -1.56 20.79 -6.19
N SER A 743 -0.59 20.70 -7.10
CA SER A 743 0.73 20.16 -6.78
C SER A 743 1.52 21.15 -5.92
N ASP A 744 1.42 22.44 -6.22
CA ASP A 744 1.93 23.53 -5.38
C ASP A 744 1.26 23.54 -4.00
N ALA A 745 -0.07 23.32 -3.94
CA ALA A 745 -0.80 23.19 -2.68
C ALA A 745 -0.26 22.04 -1.82
N VAL A 746 -0.10 20.85 -2.41
CA VAL A 746 0.42 19.66 -1.75
C VAL A 746 1.84 19.89 -1.20
N ARG A 747 2.74 20.48 -2.00
CA ARG A 747 4.10 20.84 -1.56
C ARG A 747 4.07 21.88 -0.43
N SER A 748 3.25 22.92 -0.57
CA SER A 748 3.11 23.99 0.42
C SER A 748 2.57 23.50 1.77
N ILE A 749 1.59 22.59 1.76
CA ILE A 749 1.06 21.95 2.98
C ILE A 749 2.15 21.13 3.67
N TYR A 750 2.87 20.30 2.91
CA TYR A 750 3.95 19.49 3.45
C TYR A 750 5.05 20.36 4.08
N GLN A 751 5.52 21.38 3.34
CA GLN A 751 6.54 22.29 3.82
C GLN A 751 6.11 23.03 5.09
N PHE A 752 4.83 23.40 5.19
CA PHE A 752 4.30 24.04 6.39
C PHE A 752 4.28 23.09 7.60
N LEU A 753 3.80 21.85 7.41
CA LEU A 753 3.63 20.89 8.50
C LEU A 753 4.95 20.26 8.98
N TRP A 754 5.92 20.05 8.07
CA TRP A 754 7.20 19.36 8.35
C TRP A 754 8.45 20.24 8.27
N GLN A 755 8.37 21.47 7.75
CA GLN A 755 9.52 22.35 7.52
C GLN A 755 10.62 21.73 6.63
N LYS A 756 10.20 20.84 5.72
CA LYS A 756 11.06 20.16 4.73
C LYS A 756 10.55 20.45 3.32
N LYS A 757 11.43 20.40 2.33
CA LYS A 757 11.08 20.73 0.93
C LYS A 757 10.52 19.54 0.16
N GLU A 758 11.04 18.34 0.41
CA GLU A 758 10.77 17.17 -0.41
C GLU A 758 10.35 15.98 0.45
N HIS A 759 9.42 15.20 -0.09
CA HIS A 759 9.03 13.92 0.48
C HIS A 759 8.60 12.97 -0.64
N PRO A 760 9.00 11.68 -0.60
CA PRO A 760 8.58 10.71 -1.61
C PRO A 760 7.06 10.61 -1.79
N ALA A 761 6.28 10.67 -0.70
CA ALA A 761 4.81 10.65 -0.79
C ALA A 761 4.22 11.92 -1.44
N VAL A 762 4.87 13.08 -1.27
CA VAL A 762 4.45 14.35 -1.90
C VAL A 762 4.64 14.27 -3.40
N GLU A 763 5.80 13.80 -3.87
CA GLU A 763 6.06 13.68 -5.30
C GLU A 763 5.17 12.63 -5.97
N GLU A 764 4.86 11.55 -5.27
CA GLU A 764 3.94 10.52 -5.75
C GLU A 764 2.48 11.04 -5.83
N LEU A 765 2.06 11.91 -4.91
CA LEU A 765 0.77 12.62 -4.98
C LEU A 765 0.73 13.63 -6.13
N CYS A 766 1.76 14.45 -6.29
CA CYS A 766 1.88 15.40 -7.42
C CYS A 766 1.86 14.67 -8.78
N SER A 767 2.58 13.55 -8.90
CA SER A 767 2.57 12.75 -10.12
C SER A 767 1.17 12.25 -10.46
N ARG A 768 0.34 11.88 -9.47
CA ARG A 768 -1.06 11.47 -9.71
C ARG A 768 -1.96 12.62 -10.14
N ILE A 769 -1.79 13.80 -9.53
CA ILE A 769 -2.52 15.00 -9.95
C ILE A 769 -2.30 15.25 -11.46
N GLU A 770 -1.04 15.21 -11.89
CA GLU A 770 -0.67 15.45 -13.28
C GLU A 770 -1.15 14.33 -14.23
N MET A 771 -0.85 13.06 -13.93
CA MET A 771 -1.18 11.92 -14.81
C MET A 771 -2.69 11.70 -15.00
N ARG A 772 -3.50 12.26 -14.12
CA ARG A 772 -4.96 12.10 -14.10
C ARG A 772 -5.70 13.39 -14.43
N ALA A 773 -4.96 14.45 -14.75
CA ALA A 773 -5.49 15.78 -15.03
C ALA A 773 -6.52 16.25 -13.97
N ILE A 774 -6.18 16.07 -12.69
CA ILE A 774 -7.06 16.47 -11.57
C ILE A 774 -6.91 17.97 -11.35
N ASN A 775 -8.02 18.70 -11.34
CA ASN A 775 -7.99 20.17 -11.33
C ASN A 775 -8.60 20.79 -10.07
N THR A 776 -9.37 20.03 -9.28
CA THR A 776 -10.03 20.56 -8.07
C THR A 776 -9.65 19.81 -6.80
N ALA A 777 -9.70 20.50 -5.65
CA ALA A 777 -9.45 19.87 -4.35
C ALA A 777 -10.45 18.76 -4.03
N SER A 778 -11.70 18.90 -4.47
CA SER A 778 -12.74 17.88 -4.30
C SER A 778 -12.45 16.62 -5.11
N GLU A 779 -12.07 16.76 -6.39
CA GLU A 779 -11.66 15.62 -7.22
C GLU A 779 -10.45 14.89 -6.63
N PHE A 780 -9.47 15.63 -6.13
CA PHE A 780 -8.28 15.02 -5.53
C PHE A 780 -8.59 14.30 -4.22
N LEU A 781 -9.42 14.90 -3.36
CA LEU A 781 -9.89 14.27 -2.13
C LEU A 781 -10.67 12.97 -2.43
N ASN A 782 -11.55 13.00 -3.43
CA ASN A 782 -12.31 11.82 -3.87
C ASN A 782 -11.38 10.70 -4.35
N HIS A 783 -10.33 11.06 -5.09
CA HIS A 783 -9.32 10.09 -5.52
C HIS A 783 -8.55 9.49 -4.34
N MET A 784 -8.07 10.31 -3.40
CA MET A 784 -7.39 9.82 -2.18
C MET A 784 -8.30 8.95 -1.31
N ASN A 785 -9.59 9.30 -1.19
CA ASN A 785 -10.56 8.48 -0.46
C ASN A 785 -10.77 7.12 -1.15
N ALA A 786 -10.87 7.10 -2.49
CA ALA A 786 -10.98 5.86 -3.26
C ALA A 786 -9.73 4.98 -3.11
N MET A 787 -8.52 5.57 -3.05
CA MET A 787 -7.30 4.83 -2.76
C MET A 787 -7.36 4.12 -1.39
N ILE A 788 -7.86 4.79 -0.35
CA ILE A 788 -8.05 4.18 0.97
C ILE A 788 -9.12 3.08 0.91
N GLU A 789 -10.29 3.40 0.35
CA GLU A 789 -11.45 2.51 0.26
C GLU A 789 -11.14 1.21 -0.49
N PHE A 790 -10.35 1.30 -1.56
CA PHE A 790 -9.97 0.17 -2.40
C PHE A 790 -8.63 -0.48 -2.01
N SER A 791 -8.04 -0.08 -0.88
CA SER A 791 -6.76 -0.60 -0.37
C SER A 791 -5.67 -0.54 -1.44
N ASP A 792 -5.51 0.65 -2.03
CA ASP A 792 -4.54 0.89 -3.08
C ASP A 792 -3.12 0.44 -2.67
N THR A 793 -2.42 -0.11 -3.65
CA THR A 793 -1.13 -0.76 -3.43
C THR A 793 0.06 0.07 -3.86
N ALA A 794 -0.13 1.34 -4.23
CA ALA A 794 0.96 2.25 -4.57
C ALA A 794 1.99 2.28 -3.43
N GLU A 795 3.26 2.24 -3.80
CA GLU A 795 4.37 2.17 -2.87
C GLU A 795 5.15 3.48 -2.86
N VAL A 796 5.71 3.82 -1.70
CA VAL A 796 6.61 4.94 -1.52
C VAL A 796 8.01 4.40 -1.25
N GLU A 797 8.97 4.77 -2.10
CA GLU A 797 10.37 4.40 -1.90
C GLU A 797 11.11 5.51 -1.14
N TYR A 798 11.63 5.16 0.04
CA TYR A 798 12.45 6.06 0.84
C TYR A 798 13.93 5.94 0.46
N PRO A 799 14.68 7.06 0.50
CA PRO A 799 16.13 7.01 0.33
C PRO A 799 16.77 6.20 1.46
N ALA A 800 17.93 5.61 1.17
CA ALA A 800 18.69 4.90 2.20
C ALA A 800 19.17 5.89 3.26
N SER A 801 19.04 5.51 4.53
CA SER A 801 19.57 6.26 5.67
C SER A 801 20.88 5.60 6.16
N PRO A 802 21.88 6.39 6.61
CA PRO A 802 23.14 5.85 7.14
C PRO A 802 22.96 4.84 8.27
N ASP A 803 21.86 4.94 9.02
CA ASP A 803 21.59 4.14 10.21
C ASP A 803 20.51 3.07 9.98
N THR A 804 20.06 2.88 8.73
CA THR A 804 18.98 1.95 8.38
C THR A 804 19.42 0.88 7.40
N ILE A 805 19.27 -0.39 7.79
CA ILE A 805 19.53 -1.55 6.92
C ILE A 805 18.53 -1.55 5.77
N THR A 806 19.01 -1.70 4.54
CA THR A 806 18.13 -1.71 3.36
C THR A 806 17.65 -3.12 3.07
N LEU A 807 16.34 -3.36 3.14
CA LEU A 807 15.69 -4.61 2.73
C LEU A 807 15.05 -4.42 1.35
N LEU A 808 15.39 -5.29 0.39
CA LEU A 808 14.88 -5.17 -0.97
C LEU A 808 14.78 -6.51 -1.69
N THR A 809 13.85 -6.60 -2.66
CA THR A 809 13.81 -7.78 -3.53
C THR A 809 14.95 -7.74 -4.54
N ALA A 810 15.33 -8.90 -5.06
CA ALA A 810 16.35 -9.00 -6.10
C ALA A 810 16.09 -8.06 -7.29
N HIS A 811 14.83 -7.95 -7.74
CA HIS A 811 14.44 -7.04 -8.83
C HIS A 811 14.63 -5.56 -8.44
N LYS A 812 14.23 -5.16 -7.23
CA LYS A 812 14.40 -3.79 -6.72
C LYS A 812 15.86 -3.43 -6.40
N SER A 813 16.76 -4.41 -6.43
CA SER A 813 18.20 -4.19 -6.24
C SER A 813 18.87 -3.58 -7.46
N LYS A 814 18.29 -3.75 -8.64
CA LYS A 814 18.84 -3.25 -9.89
C LYS A 814 19.06 -1.74 -9.81
N GLY A 815 20.22 -1.29 -10.30
CA GLY A 815 20.66 0.11 -10.22
C GLY A 815 21.24 0.54 -8.86
N LYS A 816 21.05 -0.22 -7.78
CA LYS A 816 21.59 0.09 -6.44
C LYS A 816 22.97 -0.53 -6.22
N GLU A 817 23.69 -0.10 -5.19
CA GLU A 817 25.00 -0.64 -4.81
C GLU A 817 25.29 -0.40 -3.33
N PHE A 818 25.89 -1.38 -2.66
CA PHE A 818 26.12 -1.37 -1.21
C PHE A 818 27.50 -1.93 -0.87
N PRO A 819 28.19 -1.40 0.16
CA PRO A 819 29.44 -1.99 0.66
C PRO A 819 29.30 -3.48 1.01
N THR A 820 28.22 -3.84 1.72
CA THR A 820 27.94 -5.21 2.15
C THR A 820 26.56 -5.65 1.65
N VAL A 821 26.50 -6.82 1.01
CA VAL A 821 25.23 -7.42 0.56
C VAL A 821 25.07 -8.82 1.15
N VAL A 822 23.88 -9.08 1.67
CA VAL A 822 23.43 -10.39 2.14
C VAL A 822 22.30 -10.86 1.23
N ILE A 823 22.49 -11.95 0.49
CA ILE A 823 21.44 -12.58 -0.30
C ILE A 823 20.90 -13.75 0.52
N TYR A 824 19.63 -13.65 0.94
CA TYR A 824 18.95 -14.69 1.71
C TYR A 824 17.99 -15.49 0.82
N GLY A 825 18.02 -16.81 0.97
CA GLY A 825 17.20 -17.74 0.18
C GLY A 825 17.75 -17.89 -1.23
N VAL A 826 19.05 -18.11 -1.38
CA VAL A 826 19.71 -18.26 -2.69
C VAL A 826 19.14 -19.44 -3.49
N GLU A 827 18.61 -20.46 -2.81
CA GLU A 827 17.87 -21.58 -3.39
C GLU A 827 16.54 -21.19 -4.06
N GLU A 828 16.00 -20.01 -3.77
CA GLU A 828 14.74 -19.54 -4.38
C GLU A 828 14.96 -18.94 -5.79
N PHE A 829 16.21 -18.84 -6.26
CA PHE A 829 16.53 -18.36 -7.60
C PHE A 829 16.52 -19.53 -8.60
N GLU A 830 15.69 -19.43 -9.63
CA GLU A 830 15.48 -20.47 -10.65
C GLU A 830 16.76 -20.76 -11.47
N GLU A 831 17.00 -22.03 -11.84
CA GLU A 831 18.14 -22.44 -12.69
C GLU A 831 17.99 -22.07 -14.18
N SER A 832 17.07 -21.15 -14.50
CA SER A 832 16.89 -20.57 -15.83
C SER A 832 17.96 -19.51 -16.14
N GLU A 833 18.11 -19.12 -17.42
CA GLU A 833 19.02 -18.02 -17.78
C GLU A 833 18.64 -16.71 -17.05
N GLU A 834 17.35 -16.41 -16.94
CA GLU A 834 16.86 -15.23 -16.23
C GLU A 834 17.04 -15.32 -14.72
N GLY A 835 16.81 -16.50 -14.12
CA GLY A 835 17.08 -16.70 -12.69
C GLY A 835 18.56 -16.51 -12.35
N ARG A 836 19.47 -16.96 -13.24
CA ARG A 836 20.91 -16.66 -13.15
C ARG A 836 21.21 -15.17 -13.33
N ASN A 837 20.60 -14.48 -14.31
CA ASN A 837 20.74 -13.02 -14.46
C ASN A 837 20.29 -12.27 -13.20
N LEU A 838 19.19 -12.69 -12.58
CA LEU A 838 18.66 -12.06 -11.38
C LEU A 838 19.59 -12.24 -10.17
N LEU A 839 20.18 -13.44 -10.00
CA LEU A 839 21.18 -13.68 -8.98
C LEU A 839 22.47 -12.90 -9.28
N TYR A 840 22.92 -12.87 -10.53
CA TYR A 840 24.06 -12.08 -11.01
C TYR A 840 23.90 -10.58 -10.69
N VAL A 841 22.73 -10.01 -11.00
CA VAL A 841 22.38 -8.63 -10.65
C VAL A 841 22.51 -8.42 -9.14
N SER A 842 21.93 -9.32 -8.34
CA SER A 842 21.93 -9.25 -6.87
C SER A 842 23.35 -9.29 -6.29
N MET A 843 24.20 -10.20 -6.79
CA MET A 843 25.61 -10.34 -6.36
C MET A 843 26.41 -9.08 -6.71
N THR A 844 26.23 -8.54 -7.92
CA THR A 844 26.99 -7.39 -8.43
C THR A 844 26.53 -6.04 -7.87
N ARG A 845 25.62 -6.05 -6.89
CA ARG A 845 25.30 -4.87 -6.05
C ARG A 845 26.34 -4.70 -4.94
N ALA A 846 27.03 -5.77 -4.55
CA ALA A 846 28.04 -5.75 -3.50
C ALA A 846 29.33 -5.08 -3.99
N LYS A 847 29.84 -4.12 -3.21
CA LYS A 847 31.15 -3.50 -3.46
C LYS A 847 32.29 -4.29 -2.82
N ARG A 848 32.14 -4.67 -1.54
CA ARG A 848 33.23 -5.25 -0.73
C ARG A 848 32.92 -6.65 -0.20
N ASN A 849 31.77 -6.83 0.45
CA ASN A 849 31.42 -8.10 1.07
C ASN A 849 30.13 -8.67 0.47
N LEU A 850 30.13 -9.98 0.20
CA LEU A 850 28.98 -10.71 -0.29
C LEU A 850 28.75 -11.95 0.57
N PHE A 851 27.55 -12.07 1.13
CA PHE A 851 27.09 -13.24 1.86
C PHE A 851 25.94 -13.90 1.10
N LEU A 852 26.08 -15.20 0.83
CA LEU A 852 25.09 -16.04 0.18
C LEU A 852 24.53 -17.02 1.21
N LEU A 853 23.27 -16.85 1.61
CA LEU A 853 22.65 -17.62 2.68
C LEU A 853 21.53 -18.50 2.12
N GLN A 854 21.62 -19.79 2.39
CA GLN A 854 20.54 -20.74 2.13
C GLN A 854 19.69 -20.92 3.39
N GLY A 855 18.36 -20.89 3.22
CA GLY A 855 17.41 -21.04 4.32
C GLY A 855 17.49 -22.40 5.00
N SER A 856 17.00 -22.45 6.24
CA SER A 856 16.81 -23.72 6.96
C SER A 856 15.80 -24.61 6.24
N PHE A 857 16.04 -25.92 6.22
CA PHE A 857 15.18 -26.97 5.62
C PHE A 857 15.17 -27.07 4.09
N SER A 858 16.09 -26.39 3.39
CA SER A 858 16.30 -26.58 1.96
C SER A 858 17.51 -27.48 1.71
N ASP A 859 17.31 -28.59 1.01
CA ASP A 859 18.38 -29.48 0.52
C ASP A 859 18.80 -29.16 -0.92
N ALA A 860 18.27 -28.07 -1.51
CA ALA A 860 18.61 -27.68 -2.87
C ALA A 860 20.13 -27.42 -2.98
N PRO A 861 20.83 -28.05 -3.93
CA PRO A 861 22.24 -27.79 -4.12
C PRO A 861 22.44 -26.34 -4.58
N LEU A 862 23.50 -25.69 -4.08
CA LEU A 862 24.01 -24.48 -4.72
C LEU A 862 24.41 -24.83 -6.15
N TYR A 863 24.26 -23.90 -7.10
CA TYR A 863 24.85 -23.99 -8.44
C TYR A 863 26.28 -24.56 -8.32
N PRO A 864 26.55 -25.76 -8.88
CA PRO A 864 27.82 -26.48 -8.67
C PRO A 864 29.06 -25.63 -8.97
N GLU A 865 28.91 -24.66 -9.86
CA GLU A 865 29.93 -23.73 -10.33
C GLU A 865 30.43 -22.79 -9.23
N PHE A 866 29.63 -22.52 -8.19
CA PHE A 866 30.04 -21.63 -7.10
C PHE A 866 31.05 -22.24 -6.13
N LYS A 867 31.16 -23.58 -6.07
CA LYS A 867 31.91 -24.28 -5.01
C LYS A 867 33.37 -23.84 -4.88
N ASN A 868 33.98 -23.36 -5.97
CA ASN A 868 35.39 -22.95 -5.98
C ASN A 868 35.61 -21.45 -5.70
N TYR A 869 34.53 -20.66 -5.67
CA TYR A 869 34.55 -19.20 -5.60
C TYR A 869 33.96 -18.64 -4.30
N VAL A 870 33.54 -19.50 -3.38
CA VAL A 870 32.96 -19.13 -2.09
C VAL A 870 33.66 -19.85 -0.94
N ASP A 871 33.70 -19.21 0.23
CA ASP A 871 34.24 -19.76 1.50
C ASP A 871 33.16 -20.27 2.47
#